data_AF-A0Y3N2-F1
#
_entry.id   AF-A0Y3N2-F1
#
_cell.length_a   1.000
_cell.length_b   1.000
_cell.length_c   1.000
_cell.angle_alpha   90.00
_cell.angle_beta   90.00
_cell.angle_gamma   90.00
#
_symmetry.space_group_name_H-M   'P 1'
#
loop_
_entity.id
_entity.type
_entity.pdbx_description
1 polymer ?
#
loop_
_entity_poly.entity_id
_entity_poly.type
_entity_poly.pdbx_seq_one_letter_code
_entity_poly.pdbx_strand_id
1 'polypeptide(L)'
;MLDTVFIYSCGDVMKKELPAKYYLAHFRELIEFVTSKCMHLLEPKHSEFISKINQLDEQSQCMLARVYSRKPYLVQAQSLNYEEITSPHQAIYTLKTAGILYEPNAQHYKQLIAHLTKPMLVELLSNYSEQVSFKKSAAKGELVTIACQFFSERADDLAPLYSQYVINNREDYYEYFEFLFAGRLSSGDVNHQNRFVMRDLGLTATREGHSESLSRFNTLAEAQSNYVLNRYRLAFKNIGKTAGNTKDEIFDDKTPYTELSHLVLAQPAHGAQAHDIKNKLLVRLYKQLKNTDSELAFSLLEGCTDYAEAQEIQIREQYRLGNKAWVKAQLEQIIENPLTDDLLYFADDFLMRKFNKQTRSRLSTMLADTQCVLEIDEIYRGDVEQGVNEYYSAKGLTVFNTENTLWQSLFGLVFWHELFIESPYPPCNEFDIYPQVLQLGNFYEAQSTQIDARLKSCSTNQALLNLVCKHAAQYFEQPNGLFRWRSNLLEPLEALILNSPLEALIAHLTAMSKHYLQLKDGYPDLMVINNGQVHFEEVKAPGDKLRRNQLTTIDNLKNVGFTVHIAAVKWFVDPNRIYSVVDIETTGGLKGGNRVTEIGIVKVQHGKVIDTWTTLINPQRHIPSFITKLTGISDGMVYNAPVFADIAQPLLDKLAGSIFVAHNVNFDYGFIKKECEVAGHFFKMPKMCTVVESRRAFKGLKSYSLGNLSAHFNLNLTSHHRALADATATAELLLLIQNSETLTQ
;
A
#
# COMPACT_ATOMS: atom_id res chain seq x y z
N MET A 1 -7.90 -32.75 21.10
CA MET A 1 -6.50 -33.25 21.05
C MET A 1 -5.66 -32.23 20.29
N LEU A 2 -5.72 -30.97 20.75
CA LEU A 2 -5.14 -29.79 20.11
C LEU A 2 -4.47 -29.01 21.24
N ASP A 3 -3.28 -29.45 21.61
CA ASP A 3 -2.36 -28.68 22.44
C ASP A 3 -0.96 -29.08 21.98
N THR A 4 -0.05 -28.10 21.94
CA THR A 4 1.36 -28.17 21.54
C THR A 4 1.67 -28.35 20.05
N VAL A 5 1.80 -27.23 19.31
CA VAL A 5 3.05 -26.82 18.61
C VAL A 5 2.99 -25.30 18.38
N PHE A 6 3.55 -24.50 19.28
CA PHE A 6 4.00 -23.14 18.96
C PHE A 6 5.26 -22.86 19.78
N ILE A 7 6.42 -23.09 19.16
CA ILE A 7 7.67 -22.50 19.64
C ILE A 7 7.84 -21.19 18.88
N TYR A 8 7.78 -20.10 19.61
CA TYR A 8 8.15 -18.77 19.12
C TYR A 8 9.62 -18.81 18.69
N SER A 9 9.86 -18.71 17.38
CA SER A 9 11.16 -18.30 16.85
C SER A 9 11.31 -16.79 17.07
N CYS A 10 11.63 -16.38 18.30
CA CYS A 10 12.34 -15.12 18.53
C CYS A 10 13.83 -15.40 18.25
N GLY A 11 14.16 -15.55 16.97
CA GLY A 11 15.55 -15.67 16.52
C GLY A 11 16.17 -14.29 16.40
N ASP A 12 17.30 -14.08 17.08
CA ASP A 12 18.28 -13.06 16.73
C ASP A 12 18.42 -13.01 15.20
N VAL A 13 18.00 -11.92 14.58
CA VAL A 13 18.23 -11.69 13.15
C VAL A 13 19.73 -11.45 12.99
N MET A 14 20.50 -12.54 12.87
CA MET A 14 21.86 -12.48 12.33
C MET A 14 21.78 -11.69 11.04
N LYS A 15 22.44 -10.52 11.01
CA LYS A 15 22.55 -9.73 9.78
C LYS A 15 23.26 -10.59 8.75
N LYS A 16 22.51 -11.15 7.82
CA LYS A 16 23.03 -11.93 6.71
C LYS A 16 23.88 -10.99 5.85
N GLU A 17 25.19 -11.15 5.85
CA GLU A 17 26.08 -10.35 5.02
C GLU A 17 26.10 -10.92 3.60
N LEU A 18 25.98 -10.04 2.60
CA LEU A 18 26.03 -10.42 1.20
C LEU A 18 27.49 -10.51 0.71
N PRO A 19 27.82 -11.45 -0.19
CA PRO A 19 29.16 -11.52 -0.78
C PRO A 19 29.53 -10.22 -1.51
N ALA A 20 30.82 -9.84 -1.54
CA ALA A 20 31.28 -8.57 -2.12
C ALA A 20 30.78 -8.31 -3.56
N LYS A 21 30.64 -9.37 -4.38
CA LYS A 21 30.19 -9.31 -5.78
C LYS A 21 28.74 -9.77 -6.00
N TYR A 22 27.88 -9.73 -4.97
CA TYR A 22 26.48 -10.19 -5.09
C TYR A 22 25.73 -9.59 -6.29
N TYR A 23 25.98 -8.31 -6.59
CA TYR A 23 25.33 -7.57 -7.69
C TYR A 23 25.72 -8.11 -9.07
N LEU A 24 26.92 -8.69 -9.22
CA LEU A 24 27.35 -9.35 -10.45
C LEU A 24 26.62 -10.69 -10.61
N ALA A 25 26.39 -11.42 -9.52
CA ALA A 25 25.60 -12.64 -9.56
C ALA A 25 24.16 -12.35 -10.03
N HIS A 26 23.53 -11.30 -9.49
CA HIS A 26 22.19 -10.86 -9.92
C HIS A 26 22.17 -10.42 -11.39
N PHE A 27 23.18 -9.67 -11.81
CA PHE A 27 23.34 -9.29 -13.22
C PHE A 27 23.43 -10.51 -14.14
N ARG A 28 24.26 -11.50 -13.79
CA ARG A 28 24.40 -12.75 -14.56
C ARG A 28 23.11 -13.55 -14.57
N GLU A 29 22.43 -13.68 -13.43
CA GLU A 29 21.15 -14.38 -13.29
C GLU A 29 20.08 -13.77 -14.22
N LEU A 30 20.03 -12.44 -14.34
CA LEU A 30 19.15 -11.78 -15.31
C LEU A 30 19.50 -12.08 -16.77
N ILE A 31 20.78 -11.99 -17.12
CA ILE A 31 21.24 -12.25 -18.49
C ILE A 31 21.00 -13.71 -18.88
N GLU A 32 21.20 -14.64 -17.95
CA GLU A 32 20.90 -16.06 -18.14
C GLU A 32 19.40 -16.28 -18.35
N PHE A 33 18.55 -15.66 -17.54
CA PHE A 33 17.10 -15.71 -17.75
C PHE A 33 16.71 -15.20 -19.15
N VAL A 34 17.24 -14.04 -19.56
CA VAL A 34 16.93 -13.46 -20.87
C VAL A 34 17.41 -14.36 -22.02
N THR A 35 18.61 -14.92 -21.90
CA THR A 35 19.21 -15.77 -22.93
C THR A 35 18.52 -17.14 -23.01
N SER A 36 18.11 -17.70 -21.88
CA SER A 36 17.47 -19.03 -21.86
C SER A 36 15.97 -18.98 -22.17
N LYS A 37 15.27 -17.90 -21.78
CA LYS A 37 13.81 -17.82 -21.86
C LYS A 37 13.27 -16.79 -22.85
N CYS A 38 14.01 -15.72 -23.15
CA CYS A 38 13.45 -14.56 -23.85
C CYS A 38 14.13 -14.23 -25.19
N MET A 39 14.95 -15.10 -25.76
CA MET A 39 15.67 -14.82 -27.01
C MET A 39 14.76 -14.40 -28.18
N HIS A 40 13.56 -14.98 -28.31
CA HIS A 40 12.58 -14.63 -29.34
C HIS A 40 11.94 -13.24 -29.13
N LEU A 41 12.17 -12.62 -27.98
CA LEU A 41 11.69 -11.28 -27.61
C LEU A 41 12.77 -10.22 -27.78
N LEU A 42 13.92 -10.55 -28.40
CA LEU A 42 15.04 -9.64 -28.55
C LEU A 42 15.14 -9.07 -29.97
N GLU A 43 15.27 -7.75 -30.06
CA GLU A 43 15.78 -7.07 -31.26
C GLU A 43 17.27 -7.40 -31.50
N PRO A 44 17.78 -7.28 -32.75
CA PRO A 44 19.18 -7.60 -33.08
C PRO A 44 20.22 -6.91 -32.18
N LYS A 45 19.97 -5.64 -31.83
CA LYS A 45 20.85 -4.85 -30.95
C LYS A 45 21.00 -5.47 -29.55
N HIS A 46 19.96 -6.13 -29.03
CA HIS A 46 19.99 -6.77 -27.71
C HIS A 46 20.84 -8.05 -27.76
N SER A 47 20.67 -8.85 -28.81
CA SER A 47 21.46 -10.08 -29.01
C SER A 47 22.95 -9.76 -29.22
N GLU A 48 23.26 -8.70 -29.98
CA GLU A 48 24.64 -8.23 -30.14
C GLU A 48 25.24 -7.78 -28.80
N PHE A 49 24.47 -7.05 -27.99
CA PHE A 49 24.89 -6.60 -26.66
C PHE A 49 25.18 -7.78 -25.71
N ILE A 50 24.33 -8.81 -25.67
CA ILE A 50 24.56 -10.02 -24.87
C ILE A 50 25.83 -10.75 -25.32
N SER A 51 26.02 -10.89 -26.65
CA SER A 51 27.23 -11.49 -27.21
C SER A 51 28.50 -10.77 -26.75
N LYS A 52 28.50 -9.43 -26.76
CA LYS A 52 29.61 -8.61 -26.28
C LYS A 52 29.85 -8.79 -24.78
N ILE A 53 28.80 -8.81 -23.95
CA ILE A 53 28.92 -9.02 -22.49
C ILE A 53 29.56 -10.38 -22.17
N ASN A 54 29.16 -11.43 -22.88
CA ASN A 54 29.65 -12.79 -22.65
C ASN A 54 31.15 -12.96 -22.99
N GLN A 55 31.72 -12.03 -23.75
CA GLN A 55 33.16 -12.01 -24.09
C GLN A 55 33.99 -11.18 -23.08
N LEU A 56 33.36 -10.43 -22.18
CA LEU A 56 34.05 -9.63 -21.18
C LEU A 56 34.62 -10.49 -20.06
N ASP A 57 35.76 -10.07 -19.52
CA ASP A 57 36.26 -10.59 -18.25
C ASP A 57 35.38 -10.15 -17.06
N GLU A 58 35.56 -10.82 -15.92
CA GLU A 58 34.76 -10.56 -14.73
C GLU A 58 34.88 -9.12 -14.20
N GLN A 59 36.07 -8.50 -14.31
CA GLN A 59 36.29 -7.14 -13.80
C GLN A 59 35.51 -6.13 -14.64
N SER A 60 35.49 -6.30 -15.96
CA SER A 60 34.66 -5.51 -16.87
C SER A 60 33.16 -5.74 -16.65
N GLN A 61 32.70 -6.97 -16.40
CA GLN A 61 31.30 -7.23 -16.05
C GLN A 61 30.91 -6.59 -14.71
N CYS A 62 31.77 -6.69 -13.69
CA CYS A 62 31.59 -6.01 -12.40
C CYS A 62 31.45 -4.49 -12.60
N MET A 63 32.33 -3.88 -13.40
CA MET A 63 32.30 -2.45 -13.67
C MET A 63 31.01 -2.03 -14.38
N LEU A 64 30.57 -2.79 -15.38
CA LEU A 64 29.30 -2.52 -16.09
C LEU A 64 28.10 -2.58 -15.13
N ALA A 65 28.02 -3.63 -14.32
CA ALA A 65 26.95 -3.76 -13.32
C ALA A 65 26.95 -2.60 -12.31
N ARG A 66 28.15 -2.14 -11.90
CA ARG A 66 28.29 -0.95 -11.03
C ARG A 66 27.83 0.33 -11.74
N VAL A 67 28.16 0.54 -13.02
CA VAL A 67 27.65 1.69 -13.79
C VAL A 67 26.13 1.65 -13.86
N TYR A 68 25.53 0.50 -14.22
CA TYR A 68 24.08 0.36 -14.34
C TYR A 68 23.32 0.47 -13.00
N SER A 69 24.00 0.22 -11.88
CA SER A 69 23.41 0.45 -10.55
C SER A 69 23.30 1.94 -10.17
N ARG A 70 24.00 2.85 -10.88
CA ARG A 70 23.96 4.29 -10.60
C ARG A 70 22.68 4.91 -11.18
N LYS A 71 22.05 5.80 -10.41
CA LYS A 71 20.84 6.54 -10.83
C LYS A 71 21.08 7.57 -11.95
N PRO A 72 22.18 8.35 -11.97
CA PRO A 72 22.38 9.38 -12.99
C PRO A 72 22.72 8.79 -14.38
N TYR A 73 22.29 9.51 -15.43
CA TYR A 73 22.63 9.21 -16.83
C TYR A 73 24.13 9.41 -17.13
N LEU A 74 24.77 10.39 -16.49
CA LEU A 74 26.21 10.60 -16.57
C LEU A 74 26.87 10.16 -15.26
N VAL A 75 27.90 9.33 -15.35
CA VAL A 75 28.64 8.83 -14.19
C VAL A 75 30.08 9.28 -14.29
N GLN A 76 30.59 9.94 -13.25
CA GLN A 76 31.98 10.39 -13.22
C GLN A 76 32.91 9.17 -13.13
N ALA A 77 33.85 9.04 -14.06
CA ALA A 77 34.72 7.87 -14.16
C ALA A 77 35.56 7.67 -12.88
N GLN A 78 36.02 8.76 -12.26
CA GLN A 78 36.80 8.72 -11.01
C GLN A 78 36.00 8.20 -9.81
N SER A 79 34.66 8.28 -9.85
CA SER A 79 33.79 7.78 -8.77
C SER A 79 33.58 6.26 -8.82
N LEU A 80 34.02 5.61 -9.89
CA LEU A 80 33.89 4.16 -10.11
C LEU A 80 35.08 3.40 -9.52
N ASN A 81 35.37 3.61 -8.24
CA ASN A 81 36.42 2.92 -7.51
C ASN A 81 35.82 2.01 -6.44
N TYR A 82 36.06 0.70 -6.53
CA TYR A 82 35.48 -0.32 -5.65
C TYR A 82 36.56 -1.34 -5.30
N GLU A 83 36.60 -1.79 -4.04
CA GLU A 83 37.65 -2.68 -3.52
C GLU A 83 37.70 -4.02 -4.26
N GLU A 84 36.55 -4.54 -4.69
CA GLU A 84 36.43 -5.79 -5.43
C GLU A 84 36.86 -5.70 -6.90
N ILE A 85 37.13 -4.49 -7.42
CA ILE A 85 37.57 -4.24 -8.79
C ILE A 85 39.03 -3.80 -8.79
N THR A 86 39.95 -4.69 -9.14
CA THR A 86 41.41 -4.48 -9.01
C THR A 86 41.97 -3.45 -9.98
N SER A 87 41.34 -3.25 -11.14
CA SER A 87 41.81 -2.29 -12.15
C SER A 87 40.65 -1.55 -12.84
N PRO A 88 40.03 -0.58 -12.16
CA PRO A 88 38.85 0.13 -12.68
C PRO A 88 39.08 0.81 -14.04
N HIS A 89 40.24 1.44 -14.23
CA HIS A 89 40.59 2.11 -15.50
C HIS A 89 40.66 1.13 -16.67
N GLN A 90 41.28 -0.04 -16.47
CA GLN A 90 41.37 -1.07 -17.50
C GLN A 90 39.97 -1.64 -17.81
N ALA A 91 39.15 -1.88 -16.78
CA ALA A 91 37.79 -2.37 -16.96
C ALA A 91 36.93 -1.40 -17.79
N ILE A 92 37.00 -0.10 -17.50
CA ILE A 92 36.32 0.95 -18.27
C ILE A 92 36.86 1.01 -19.71
N TYR A 93 38.18 0.92 -19.90
CA TYR A 93 38.80 0.92 -21.22
C TYR A 93 38.31 -0.27 -22.06
N THR A 94 38.33 -1.48 -21.52
CA THR A 94 37.81 -2.69 -22.19
C THR A 94 36.34 -2.51 -22.59
N LEU A 95 35.49 -1.96 -21.71
CA LEU A 95 34.08 -1.69 -22.01
C LEU A 95 33.89 -0.67 -23.15
N LYS A 96 34.75 0.35 -23.22
CA LYS A 96 34.74 1.34 -24.31
C LYS A 96 35.21 0.73 -25.63
N THR A 97 36.31 -0.04 -25.62
CA THR A 97 36.82 -0.74 -26.81
C THR A 97 35.84 -1.76 -27.35
N ALA A 98 35.09 -2.44 -26.47
CA ALA A 98 34.01 -3.34 -26.85
C ALA A 98 32.76 -2.62 -27.39
N GLY A 99 32.72 -1.28 -27.33
CA GLY A 99 31.58 -0.47 -27.73
C GLY A 99 30.33 -0.72 -26.88
N ILE A 100 30.51 -1.05 -25.59
CA ILE A 100 29.43 -1.26 -24.62
C ILE A 100 29.17 0.03 -23.83
N LEU A 101 30.23 0.75 -23.50
CA LEU A 101 30.19 1.99 -22.73
C LEU A 101 30.74 3.14 -23.58
N TYR A 102 30.14 4.33 -23.47
CA TYR A 102 30.52 5.49 -24.26
C TYR A 102 30.90 6.67 -23.39
N GLU A 103 31.76 7.54 -23.94
CA GLU A 103 31.95 8.88 -23.41
C GLU A 103 30.88 9.82 -23.98
N PRO A 104 30.46 10.84 -23.23
CA PRO A 104 29.71 11.95 -23.80
C PRO A 104 30.45 12.60 -24.98
N ASN A 105 29.70 13.27 -25.84
CA ASN A 105 30.24 14.04 -26.95
C ASN A 105 29.45 15.35 -27.12
N ALA A 106 29.75 16.13 -28.15
CA ALA A 106 29.11 17.41 -28.44
C ALA A 106 27.56 17.36 -28.42
N GLN A 107 26.94 16.25 -28.82
CA GLN A 107 25.47 16.11 -28.80
C GLN A 107 24.89 16.04 -27.38
N HIS A 108 25.71 15.70 -26.39
CA HIS A 108 25.33 15.51 -24.99
C HIS A 108 25.60 16.75 -24.11
N TYR A 109 25.95 17.90 -24.70
CA TYR A 109 26.35 19.08 -23.95
C TYR A 109 25.28 19.55 -22.95
N LYS A 110 23.99 19.51 -23.32
CA LYS A 110 22.89 19.91 -22.42
C LYS A 110 22.80 19.00 -21.20
N GLN A 111 22.91 17.68 -21.41
CA GLN A 111 22.89 16.68 -20.36
C GLN A 111 24.09 16.84 -19.43
N LEU A 112 25.29 17.08 -19.97
CA LEU A 112 26.49 17.36 -19.18
C LEU A 112 26.29 18.59 -18.31
N ILE A 113 25.92 19.73 -18.91
CA ILE A 113 25.73 21.00 -18.21
C ILE A 113 24.68 20.86 -17.09
N ALA A 114 23.55 20.21 -17.38
CA ALA A 114 22.51 19.96 -16.37
C ALA A 114 23.01 19.07 -15.21
N HIS A 115 23.91 18.12 -15.49
CA HIS A 115 24.49 17.22 -14.51
C HIS A 115 25.50 17.90 -13.58
N LEU A 116 26.24 18.91 -14.05
CA LEU A 116 27.25 19.62 -13.27
C LEU A 116 26.69 20.21 -11.96
N THR A 117 27.54 20.26 -10.94
CA THR A 117 27.21 20.95 -9.68
C THR A 117 27.25 22.47 -9.89
N LYS A 118 26.56 23.24 -9.03
CA LYS A 118 26.59 24.72 -9.11
C LYS A 118 28.04 25.27 -9.09
N PRO A 119 28.95 24.81 -8.21
CA PRO A 119 30.34 25.25 -8.24
C PRO A 119 31.04 25.00 -9.58
N MET A 120 30.88 23.80 -10.16
CA MET A 120 31.48 23.46 -11.46
C MET A 120 30.94 24.30 -12.60
N LEU A 121 29.64 24.63 -12.59
CA LEU A 121 29.03 25.54 -13.58
C LEU A 121 29.60 26.95 -13.48
N VAL A 122 29.79 27.46 -12.26
CA VAL A 122 30.38 28.78 -12.04
C VAL A 122 31.83 28.81 -12.50
N GLU A 123 32.60 27.75 -12.23
CA GLU A 123 33.98 27.61 -12.69
C GLU A 123 34.05 27.55 -14.22
N LEU A 124 33.25 26.67 -14.84
CA LEU A 124 33.17 26.53 -16.29
C LEU A 124 32.86 27.87 -16.98
N LEU A 125 31.83 28.58 -16.55
CA LEU A 125 31.47 29.88 -17.12
C LEU A 125 32.52 30.97 -16.81
N SER A 126 33.22 30.90 -15.67
CA SER A 126 34.27 31.86 -15.34
C SER A 126 35.46 31.78 -16.29
N ASN A 127 35.76 30.60 -16.86
CA ASN A 127 36.81 30.44 -17.87
C ASN A 127 36.51 31.22 -19.17
N TYR A 128 35.25 31.63 -19.36
CA TYR A 128 34.78 32.39 -20.52
C TYR A 128 34.20 33.75 -20.10
N SER A 129 34.60 34.32 -18.96
CA SER A 129 33.99 35.53 -18.39
C SER A 129 34.05 36.77 -19.30
N GLU A 130 34.96 36.79 -20.28
CA GLU A 130 35.05 37.84 -21.30
C GLU A 130 33.97 37.71 -22.40
N GLN A 131 33.34 36.54 -22.52
CA GLN A 131 32.43 36.18 -23.62
C GLN A 131 31.02 35.82 -23.13
N VAL A 132 30.86 35.48 -21.85
CA VAL A 132 29.56 35.20 -21.22
C VAL A 132 29.41 35.95 -19.90
N SER A 133 28.32 36.71 -19.77
CA SER A 133 27.98 37.45 -18.54
C SER A 133 27.04 36.62 -17.67
N PHE A 134 27.39 36.41 -16.40
CA PHE A 134 26.56 35.70 -15.45
C PHE A 134 26.87 36.13 -14.01
N LYS A 135 25.91 35.92 -13.09
CA LYS A 135 26.12 36.15 -11.65
C LYS A 135 26.51 34.83 -10.97
N LYS A 136 27.64 34.79 -10.27
CA LYS A 136 28.08 33.60 -9.51
C LYS A 136 27.06 33.16 -8.44
N SER A 137 26.25 34.09 -7.93
CA SER A 137 25.19 33.83 -6.95
C SER A 137 23.92 33.21 -7.55
N ALA A 138 23.73 33.23 -8.88
CA ALA A 138 22.51 32.77 -9.56
C ALA A 138 22.10 31.34 -9.21
N ALA A 139 20.81 31.03 -9.35
CA ALA A 139 20.30 29.68 -9.10
C ALA A 139 20.90 28.68 -10.11
N LYS A 140 21.01 27.39 -9.74
CA LYS A 140 21.56 26.36 -10.65
C LYS A 140 20.81 26.31 -11.99
N GLY A 141 19.47 26.39 -11.95
CA GLY A 141 18.64 26.38 -13.17
C GLY A 141 18.99 27.51 -14.14
N GLU A 142 19.16 28.73 -13.63
CA GLU A 142 19.56 29.90 -14.42
C GLU A 142 20.96 29.71 -15.04
N LEU A 143 21.92 29.23 -14.25
CA LEU A 143 23.28 28.93 -14.73
C LEU A 143 23.28 27.84 -15.81
N VAL A 144 22.45 26.81 -15.68
CA VAL A 144 22.27 25.77 -16.70
C VAL A 144 21.71 26.37 -17.99
N THR A 145 20.68 27.22 -17.92
CA THR A 145 20.12 27.88 -19.10
C THR A 145 21.16 28.73 -19.81
N ILE A 146 21.90 29.57 -19.07
CA ILE A 146 22.97 30.41 -19.63
C ILE A 146 24.04 29.55 -20.28
N ALA A 147 24.53 28.52 -19.59
CA ALA A 147 25.56 27.63 -20.11
C ALA A 147 25.08 26.86 -21.35
N CYS A 148 23.86 26.32 -21.35
CA CYS A 148 23.29 25.65 -22.52
C CYS A 148 23.17 26.59 -23.73
N GLN A 149 22.77 27.84 -23.51
CA GLN A 149 22.73 28.82 -24.59
C GLN A 149 24.14 29.17 -25.10
N PHE A 150 25.10 29.36 -24.20
CA PHE A 150 26.47 29.70 -24.58
C PHE A 150 27.18 28.59 -25.36
N PHE A 151 26.99 27.33 -24.94
CA PHE A 151 27.64 26.17 -25.57
C PHE A 151 26.86 25.55 -26.74
N SER A 152 25.73 26.14 -27.18
CA SER A 152 24.91 25.54 -28.23
C SER A 152 25.63 25.39 -29.57
N GLU A 153 26.55 26.30 -29.88
CA GLU A 153 27.40 26.29 -31.08
C GLU A 153 28.87 26.00 -30.76
N ARG A 154 29.16 25.67 -29.49
CA ARG A 154 30.52 25.51 -28.95
C ARG A 154 30.66 24.23 -28.13
N ALA A 155 29.82 23.25 -28.43
CA ALA A 155 29.76 22.03 -27.63
C ALA A 155 31.10 21.28 -27.59
N ASP A 156 31.90 21.39 -28.66
CA ASP A 156 33.24 20.79 -28.73
C ASP A 156 34.24 21.37 -27.70
N ASP A 157 34.04 22.61 -27.24
CA ASP A 157 34.88 23.22 -26.20
C ASP A 157 34.79 22.45 -24.87
N LEU A 158 33.74 21.65 -24.68
CA LEU A 158 33.53 20.82 -23.48
C LEU A 158 34.23 19.45 -23.57
N ALA A 159 34.99 19.15 -24.63
CA ALA A 159 35.70 17.89 -24.81
C ALA A 159 36.51 17.42 -23.58
N PRO A 160 37.26 18.29 -22.86
CA PRO A 160 37.98 17.88 -21.66
C PRO A 160 37.05 17.38 -20.54
N LEU A 161 35.85 17.95 -20.43
CA LEU A 161 34.86 17.50 -19.46
C LEU A 161 34.22 16.18 -19.88
N TYR A 162 33.93 15.97 -21.17
CA TYR A 162 33.37 14.71 -21.65
C TYR A 162 34.20 13.50 -21.24
N SER A 163 35.53 13.59 -21.35
CA SER A 163 36.46 12.49 -21.00
C SER A 163 36.40 12.05 -19.52
N GLN A 164 35.85 12.89 -18.63
CA GLN A 164 35.74 12.61 -17.20
C GLN A 164 34.51 11.77 -16.83
N TYR A 165 33.60 11.59 -17.79
CA TYR A 165 32.33 10.91 -17.58
C TYR A 165 32.19 9.70 -18.50
N VAL A 166 31.31 8.79 -18.09
CA VAL A 166 30.79 7.72 -18.92
C VAL A 166 29.27 7.82 -18.95
N ILE A 167 28.68 7.49 -20.10
CA ILE A 167 27.23 7.43 -20.25
C ILE A 167 26.73 6.11 -19.64
N ASN A 168 25.80 6.22 -18.71
CA ASN A 168 25.00 5.10 -18.24
C ASN A 168 23.90 4.80 -19.26
N ASN A 169 24.25 4.00 -20.26
CA ASN A 169 23.36 3.58 -21.35
C ASN A 169 22.45 2.40 -20.99
N ARG A 170 22.10 2.26 -19.70
CA ARG A 170 21.19 1.21 -19.20
C ARG A 170 19.87 1.16 -19.98
N GLU A 171 19.31 2.31 -20.34
CA GLU A 171 18.02 2.41 -21.06
C GLU A 171 18.07 1.85 -22.48
N ASP A 172 19.25 1.74 -23.09
CA ASP A 172 19.40 1.28 -24.48
C ASP A 172 19.22 -0.23 -24.60
N TYR A 173 19.56 -0.98 -23.54
CA TYR A 173 19.60 -2.44 -23.54
C TYR A 173 19.06 -3.06 -22.23
N TYR A 174 19.69 -2.74 -21.10
CA TYR A 174 19.51 -3.47 -19.84
C TYR A 174 18.16 -3.22 -19.17
N GLU A 175 17.59 -2.00 -19.31
CA GLU A 175 16.25 -1.71 -18.80
C GLU A 175 15.17 -2.59 -19.46
N TYR A 176 15.34 -2.94 -20.73
CA TYR A 176 14.45 -3.87 -21.41
C TYR A 176 14.57 -5.29 -20.85
N PHE A 177 15.76 -5.74 -20.48
CA PHE A 177 15.96 -7.04 -19.81
C PHE A 177 15.29 -7.08 -18.44
N GLU A 178 15.47 -6.03 -17.64
CA GLU A 178 14.76 -5.89 -16.37
C GLU A 178 13.25 -5.87 -16.56
N PHE A 179 12.75 -5.24 -17.62
CA PHE A 179 11.34 -5.27 -17.99
C PHE A 179 10.86 -6.68 -18.36
N LEU A 180 11.60 -7.43 -19.19
CA LEU A 180 11.23 -8.80 -19.55
C LEU A 180 11.15 -9.70 -18.31
N PHE A 181 12.09 -9.52 -17.38
CA PHE A 181 12.10 -10.24 -16.12
C PHE A 181 10.95 -9.82 -15.19
N ALA A 182 10.75 -8.52 -14.96
CA ALA A 182 9.80 -8.02 -13.95
C ALA A 182 8.37 -7.80 -14.46
N GLY A 183 8.17 -7.71 -15.78
CA GLY A 183 6.89 -7.39 -16.43
C GLY A 183 6.44 -5.93 -16.31
N ARG A 184 7.23 -5.08 -15.66
CA ARG A 184 6.95 -3.66 -15.45
C ARG A 184 8.22 -2.88 -15.18
N LEU A 185 8.19 -1.59 -15.50
CA LEU A 185 9.23 -0.65 -15.08
C LEU A 185 8.84 0.06 -13.78
N SER A 186 9.80 0.33 -12.90
CA SER A 186 9.59 1.02 -11.63
C SER A 186 10.58 2.18 -11.49
N SER A 187 10.12 3.29 -10.91
CA SER A 187 11.01 4.38 -10.48
C SER A 187 11.30 4.27 -8.99
N GLY A 188 12.57 4.26 -8.59
CA GLY A 188 13.01 4.31 -7.19
C GLY A 188 13.71 3.03 -6.70
N ASP A 189 13.64 2.76 -5.39
CA ASP A 189 14.35 1.67 -4.71
C ASP A 189 13.72 0.27 -4.93
N VAL A 190 12.98 0.09 -6.03
CA VAL A 190 12.41 -1.20 -6.44
C VAL A 190 12.87 -1.50 -7.86
N ASN A 191 14.17 -1.35 -8.11
CA ASN A 191 14.80 -1.86 -9.33
C ASN A 191 15.08 -3.36 -9.15
N HIS A 192 15.37 -4.07 -10.26
CA HIS A 192 15.67 -5.51 -10.23
C HIS A 192 16.71 -5.84 -9.16
N GLN A 193 17.81 -5.09 -9.08
CA GLN A 193 18.89 -5.30 -8.10
C GLN A 193 18.39 -5.33 -6.63
N ASN A 194 17.41 -4.50 -6.27
CA ASN A 194 16.89 -4.49 -4.90
C ASN A 194 16.03 -5.71 -4.58
N ARG A 195 15.36 -6.33 -5.56
CA ARG A 195 14.54 -7.53 -5.31
C ARG A 195 15.40 -8.73 -4.92
N PHE A 196 16.52 -8.91 -5.61
CA PHE A 196 17.47 -10.00 -5.36
C PHE A 196 18.22 -9.79 -4.06
N VAL A 197 18.62 -8.54 -3.76
CA VAL A 197 19.17 -8.18 -2.44
C VAL A 197 18.19 -8.55 -1.32
N MET A 198 16.91 -8.17 -1.45
CA MET A 198 15.91 -8.45 -0.42
C MET A 198 15.60 -9.95 -0.28
N ARG A 199 15.63 -10.71 -1.38
CA ARG A 199 15.57 -12.19 -1.37
C ARG A 199 16.75 -12.77 -0.62
N ASP A 200 17.97 -12.41 -1.00
CA ASP A 200 19.19 -12.98 -0.44
C ASP A 200 19.34 -12.65 1.06
N LEU A 201 18.85 -11.47 1.49
CA LEU A 201 18.76 -11.07 2.91
C LEU A 201 17.61 -11.75 3.68
N GLY A 202 16.70 -12.48 3.02
CA GLY A 202 15.53 -13.09 3.64
C GLY A 202 14.42 -12.10 4.01
N LEU A 203 14.46 -10.88 3.47
CA LEU A 203 13.47 -9.82 3.72
C LEU A 203 12.29 -9.88 2.74
N THR A 204 12.42 -10.63 1.64
CA THR A 204 11.34 -10.89 0.69
C THR A 204 11.29 -12.37 0.41
N ALA A 205 10.16 -12.98 0.76
CA ALA A 205 9.92 -14.38 0.45
C ALA A 205 9.62 -14.55 -1.05
N THR A 206 10.28 -15.53 -1.67
CA THR A 206 10.11 -15.93 -3.07
C THR A 206 9.56 -17.35 -3.15
N ARG A 207 9.11 -17.78 -4.33
CA ARG A 207 8.64 -19.15 -4.53
C ARG A 207 9.82 -20.10 -4.68
N GLU A 208 9.81 -21.20 -3.94
CA GLU A 208 10.82 -22.25 -4.06
C GLU A 208 10.47 -23.25 -5.18
N GLY A 209 11.48 -23.76 -5.91
CA GLY A 209 11.35 -25.02 -6.67
C GLY A 209 10.67 -25.00 -8.04
N HIS A 210 10.75 -23.94 -8.85
CA HIS A 210 10.21 -23.96 -10.21
C HIS A 210 11.28 -24.26 -11.28
N SER A 211 11.19 -25.41 -11.94
CA SER A 211 12.08 -25.81 -13.06
C SER A 211 11.60 -25.32 -14.44
N GLU A 212 10.31 -25.04 -14.60
CA GLU A 212 9.68 -24.62 -15.87
C GLU A 212 9.25 -23.14 -15.80
N SER A 213 10.23 -22.24 -15.84
CA SER A 213 9.98 -20.83 -16.10
C SER A 213 9.75 -20.59 -17.60
N LEU A 214 8.73 -19.81 -17.94
CA LEU A 214 8.41 -19.35 -19.30
C LEU A 214 8.68 -17.85 -19.47
N SER A 215 8.84 -17.40 -20.71
CA SER A 215 8.85 -15.97 -21.03
C SER A 215 7.50 -15.33 -20.72
N ARG A 216 7.52 -14.09 -20.22
CA ARG A 216 6.30 -13.34 -19.90
C ARG A 216 5.46 -12.96 -21.12
N PHE A 217 6.10 -12.76 -22.26
CA PHE A 217 5.47 -12.38 -23.51
C PHE A 217 5.69 -13.46 -24.55
N ASN A 218 4.75 -13.60 -25.48
CA ASN A 218 4.83 -14.63 -26.51
C ASN A 218 5.52 -14.11 -27.77
N THR A 219 5.42 -12.80 -28.05
CA THR A 219 5.95 -12.19 -29.27
C THR A 219 6.76 -10.92 -28.97
N LEU A 220 7.72 -10.62 -29.85
CA LEU A 220 8.50 -9.38 -29.78
C LEU A 220 7.60 -8.13 -29.83
N ALA A 221 6.57 -8.13 -30.67
CA ALA A 221 5.65 -6.99 -30.81
C ALA A 221 4.86 -6.72 -29.51
N GLU A 222 4.41 -7.78 -28.83
CA GLU A 222 3.78 -7.71 -27.51
C GLU A 222 4.74 -7.15 -26.46
N ALA A 223 5.96 -7.69 -26.37
CA ALA A 223 6.94 -7.24 -25.40
C ALA A 223 7.35 -5.77 -25.62
N GLN A 224 7.60 -5.37 -26.87
CA GLN A 224 8.00 -4.00 -27.21
C GLN A 224 6.89 -2.97 -26.97
N SER A 225 5.65 -3.27 -27.37
CA SER A 225 4.53 -2.35 -27.11
C SER A 225 4.28 -2.16 -25.61
N ASN A 226 4.33 -3.24 -24.81
CA ASN A 226 4.22 -3.14 -23.35
C ASN A 226 5.39 -2.37 -22.72
N TYR A 227 6.62 -2.54 -23.22
CA TYR A 227 7.80 -1.82 -22.74
C TYR A 227 7.67 -0.31 -22.97
N VAL A 228 7.34 0.11 -24.18
CA VAL A 228 7.19 1.52 -24.54
C VAL A 228 6.05 2.18 -23.74
N LEU A 229 4.91 1.51 -23.62
CA LEU A 229 3.80 2.01 -22.79
C LEU A 229 4.17 2.10 -21.31
N ASN A 230 5.01 1.20 -20.79
CA ASN A 230 5.56 1.32 -19.44
C ASN A 230 6.49 2.53 -19.29
N ARG A 231 7.32 2.85 -20.29
CA ARG A 231 8.15 4.07 -20.30
C ARG A 231 7.27 5.33 -20.31
N TYR A 232 6.22 5.38 -21.13
CA TYR A 232 5.25 6.48 -21.12
C TYR A 232 4.53 6.62 -19.77
N ARG A 233 4.16 5.51 -19.13
CA ARG A 233 3.59 5.51 -17.78
C ARG A 233 4.56 6.09 -16.75
N LEU A 234 5.86 5.79 -16.85
CA LEU A 234 6.88 6.38 -15.98
C LEU A 234 7.10 7.87 -16.28
N ALA A 235 7.13 8.26 -17.56
CA ALA A 235 7.22 9.65 -17.98
C ALA A 235 6.07 10.47 -17.37
N PHE A 236 4.82 10.00 -17.50
CA PHE A 236 3.65 10.62 -16.87
C PHE A 236 3.82 10.84 -15.36
N LYS A 237 4.32 9.84 -14.64
CA LYS A 237 4.56 9.94 -13.18
C LYS A 237 5.64 10.98 -12.85
N ASN A 238 6.61 11.17 -13.72
CA ASN A 238 7.73 12.07 -13.50
C ASN A 238 7.39 13.53 -13.82
N ILE A 239 6.46 13.82 -14.74
CA ILE A 239 6.00 15.19 -15.04
C ILE A 239 5.61 15.94 -13.76
N GLY A 240 4.84 15.30 -12.87
CA GLY A 240 4.40 15.90 -11.60
C GLY A 240 5.49 16.04 -10.53
N LYS A 241 6.64 15.35 -10.65
CA LYS A 241 7.75 15.45 -9.67
C LYS A 241 8.70 16.60 -9.99
N THR A 242 8.94 16.87 -11.27
CA THR A 242 9.75 18.02 -11.72
C THR A 242 9.10 19.35 -11.41
N ALA A 243 7.76 19.42 -11.34
CA ALA A 243 7.02 20.61 -10.91
C ALA A 243 7.09 20.88 -9.39
N GLY A 244 7.58 19.93 -8.58
CA GLY A 244 7.45 19.94 -7.11
C GLY A 244 8.58 20.60 -6.31
N ASN A 245 9.57 21.23 -6.95
CA ASN A 245 10.72 21.84 -6.24
C ASN A 245 10.84 23.36 -6.37
N THR A 246 9.88 24.03 -6.99
CA THR A 246 9.79 25.49 -7.02
C THR A 246 8.36 25.87 -6.65
N LYS A 247 8.19 26.46 -5.46
CA LYS A 247 6.95 27.09 -5.00
C LYS A 247 6.59 28.37 -5.77
N ASP A 248 7.30 28.66 -6.86
CA ASP A 248 7.00 29.79 -7.72
C ASP A 248 5.99 29.34 -8.77
N GLU A 249 4.73 29.50 -8.37
CA GLU A 249 3.61 29.73 -9.28
C GLU A 249 4.03 30.75 -10.34
N ILE A 250 4.01 30.40 -11.64
CA ILE A 250 3.77 31.36 -12.74
C ILE A 250 3.51 30.68 -14.10
N PHE A 251 3.80 29.39 -14.33
CA PHE A 251 3.27 28.69 -15.52
C PHE A 251 2.88 27.23 -15.23
N ASP A 252 1.56 26.95 -15.26
CA ASP A 252 1.01 25.58 -15.36
C ASP A 252 1.23 25.07 -16.80
N ASP A 253 2.50 24.84 -17.16
CA ASP A 253 2.85 24.38 -18.49
C ASP A 253 2.40 22.91 -18.66
N LYS A 254 1.23 22.73 -19.28
CA LYS A 254 0.67 21.41 -19.61
C LYS A 254 1.30 20.79 -20.85
N THR A 255 2.21 21.47 -21.55
CA THR A 255 2.86 20.99 -22.78
C THR A 255 3.41 19.56 -22.64
N PRO A 256 4.07 19.16 -21.52
CA PRO A 256 4.55 17.78 -21.37
C PRO A 256 3.43 16.72 -21.38
N TYR A 257 2.23 17.06 -20.90
CA TYR A 257 1.08 16.16 -20.96
C TYR A 257 0.49 16.08 -22.37
N THR A 258 0.48 17.20 -23.10
CA THR A 258 0.05 17.25 -24.51
C THR A 258 0.95 16.43 -25.40
N GLU A 259 2.28 16.61 -25.31
CA GLU A 259 3.25 15.82 -26.07
C GLU A 259 3.12 14.32 -25.79
N LEU A 260 3.04 13.94 -24.50
CA LEU A 260 2.85 12.55 -24.11
C LEU A 260 1.53 11.97 -24.61
N SER A 261 0.48 12.77 -24.71
CA SER A 261 -0.82 12.35 -25.25
C SER A 261 -0.73 11.90 -26.70
N HIS A 262 -0.05 12.67 -27.54
CA HIS A 262 0.16 12.29 -28.95
C HIS A 262 0.99 11.00 -29.07
N LEU A 263 2.04 10.84 -28.26
CA LEU A 263 2.87 9.63 -28.23
C LEU A 263 2.05 8.38 -27.83
N VAL A 264 1.21 8.50 -26.80
CA VAL A 264 0.40 7.36 -26.30
C VAL A 264 -0.71 7.00 -27.29
N LEU A 265 -1.36 7.99 -27.92
CA LEU A 265 -2.37 7.74 -28.95
C LEU A 265 -1.78 6.96 -30.14
N ALA A 266 -0.63 7.40 -30.64
CA ALA A 266 0.05 6.79 -31.79
C ALA A 266 0.64 5.40 -31.48
N GLN A 267 0.90 5.08 -30.21
CA GLN A 267 1.54 3.82 -29.83
C GLN A 267 0.59 2.61 -30.00
N PRO A 268 0.91 1.61 -30.85
CA PRO A 268 0.13 0.39 -30.91
C PRO A 268 0.22 -0.37 -29.58
N ALA A 269 -0.88 -1.03 -29.22
CA ALA A 269 -0.95 -1.94 -28.09
C ALA A 269 -1.16 -3.36 -28.63
N HIS A 270 -0.25 -4.28 -28.31
CA HIS A 270 -0.37 -5.68 -28.67
C HIS A 270 -0.54 -6.51 -27.40
N GLY A 271 -1.60 -7.32 -27.34
CA GLY A 271 -1.95 -8.12 -26.16
C GLY A 271 -2.75 -7.33 -25.12
N ALA A 272 -3.52 -8.05 -24.29
CA ALA A 272 -4.45 -7.46 -23.33
C ALA A 272 -3.76 -6.53 -22.31
N GLN A 273 -2.55 -6.88 -21.87
CA GLN A 273 -1.79 -6.06 -20.93
C GLN A 273 -1.40 -4.69 -21.51
N ALA A 274 -0.99 -4.62 -22.78
CA ALA A 274 -0.65 -3.35 -23.42
C ALA A 274 -1.90 -2.47 -23.57
N HIS A 275 -3.03 -3.07 -23.97
CA HIS A 275 -4.31 -2.35 -24.07
C HIS A 275 -4.74 -1.77 -22.72
N ASP A 276 -4.64 -2.55 -21.64
CA ASP A 276 -4.96 -2.09 -20.29
C ASP A 276 -4.06 -0.91 -19.84
N ILE A 277 -2.74 -1.01 -20.05
CA ILE A 277 -1.81 0.07 -19.72
C ILE A 277 -2.11 1.33 -20.55
N LYS A 278 -2.36 1.18 -21.86
CA LYS A 278 -2.70 2.29 -22.76
C LYS A 278 -3.99 2.97 -22.32
N ASN A 279 -5.07 2.22 -22.11
CA ASN A 279 -6.37 2.74 -21.66
C ASN A 279 -6.24 3.51 -20.34
N LYS A 280 -5.56 2.92 -19.34
CA LYS A 280 -5.30 3.59 -18.04
C LYS A 280 -4.50 4.88 -18.20
N LEU A 281 -3.54 4.91 -19.11
CA LEU A 281 -2.71 6.09 -19.35
C LEU A 281 -3.50 7.19 -20.07
N LEU A 282 -4.30 6.84 -21.07
CA LEU A 282 -5.19 7.77 -21.78
C LEU A 282 -6.19 8.44 -20.83
N VAL A 283 -6.86 7.67 -19.96
CA VAL A 283 -7.79 8.22 -18.96
C VAL A 283 -7.08 9.14 -17.95
N ARG A 284 -5.84 8.83 -17.57
CA ARG A 284 -5.03 9.69 -16.69
C ARG A 284 -4.65 11.00 -17.37
N LEU A 285 -4.26 10.95 -18.64
CA LEU A 285 -3.95 12.14 -19.45
C LEU A 285 -5.19 12.99 -19.66
N TYR A 286 -6.35 12.37 -19.95
CA TYR A 286 -7.64 13.07 -20.00
C TYR A 286 -7.90 13.86 -18.73
N LYS A 287 -7.70 13.26 -17.54
CA LYS A 287 -7.92 13.94 -16.26
C LYS A 287 -7.02 15.17 -16.06
N GLN A 288 -5.83 15.19 -16.68
CA GLN A 288 -4.91 16.34 -16.64
C GLN A 288 -5.29 17.46 -17.63
N LEU A 289 -5.82 17.09 -18.80
CA LEU A 289 -6.03 18.00 -19.92
C LEU A 289 -7.49 18.48 -20.09
N LYS A 290 -8.47 17.81 -19.48
CA LYS A 290 -9.91 18.10 -19.69
C LYS A 290 -10.37 19.54 -19.46
N ASN A 291 -9.59 20.33 -18.71
CA ASN A 291 -9.91 21.74 -18.42
C ASN A 291 -9.07 22.72 -19.27
N THR A 292 -8.02 22.26 -19.94
CA THR A 292 -7.06 23.09 -20.68
C THR A 292 -7.11 22.87 -22.18
N ASP A 293 -7.34 21.63 -22.61
CA ASP A 293 -7.45 21.23 -24.02
C ASP A 293 -8.57 20.19 -24.16
N SER A 294 -9.79 20.67 -24.37
CA SER A 294 -11.00 19.84 -24.43
C SER A 294 -11.03 18.92 -25.65
N GLU A 295 -10.46 19.35 -26.78
CA GLU A 295 -10.46 18.59 -28.03
C GLU A 295 -9.55 17.37 -27.90
N LEU A 296 -8.30 17.59 -27.50
CA LEU A 296 -7.35 16.50 -27.25
C LEU A 296 -7.84 15.58 -26.13
N ALA A 297 -8.41 16.14 -25.06
CA ALA A 297 -9.00 15.36 -23.98
C ALA A 297 -10.09 14.40 -24.49
N PHE A 298 -10.94 14.83 -25.42
CA PHE A 298 -11.96 13.96 -25.99
C PHE A 298 -11.34 12.86 -26.86
N SER A 299 -10.37 13.19 -27.71
CA SER A 299 -9.63 12.21 -28.52
C SER A 299 -8.91 11.15 -27.67
N LEU A 300 -8.46 11.51 -26.46
CA LEU A 300 -7.88 10.56 -25.51
C LEU A 300 -8.90 9.51 -25.04
N LEU A 301 -10.15 9.92 -24.80
CA LEU A 301 -11.21 8.98 -24.43
C LEU A 301 -11.59 8.09 -25.62
N GLU A 302 -11.70 8.65 -26.83
CA GLU A 302 -11.95 7.88 -28.06
C GLU A 302 -10.84 6.88 -28.39
N GLY A 303 -9.60 7.20 -28.02
CA GLY A 303 -8.46 6.29 -28.16
C GLY A 303 -8.47 5.07 -27.24
N CYS A 304 -9.40 5.01 -26.26
CA CYS A 304 -9.57 3.85 -25.40
C CYS A 304 -10.37 2.74 -26.10
N THR A 305 -9.99 1.49 -25.92
CA THR A 305 -10.68 0.32 -26.51
C THR A 305 -11.25 -0.57 -25.41
N ASP A 306 -12.54 -0.90 -25.47
CA ASP A 306 -13.24 -1.80 -24.53
C ASP A 306 -12.97 -1.51 -23.05
N TYR A 307 -12.95 -0.23 -22.68
CA TYR A 307 -12.61 0.21 -21.32
C TYR A 307 -13.78 0.91 -20.62
N ALA A 308 -14.33 0.24 -19.61
CA ALA A 308 -15.51 0.67 -18.88
C ALA A 308 -15.41 2.10 -18.31
N GLU A 309 -14.28 2.45 -17.68
CA GLU A 309 -14.10 3.78 -17.08
C GLU A 309 -14.15 4.89 -18.15
N ALA A 310 -13.59 4.65 -19.35
CA ALA A 310 -13.63 5.62 -20.44
C ALA A 310 -15.06 5.81 -20.96
N GLN A 311 -15.83 4.73 -21.15
CA GLN A 311 -17.23 4.80 -21.57
C GLN A 311 -18.10 5.54 -20.55
N GLU A 312 -17.93 5.25 -19.24
CA GLU A 312 -18.65 5.98 -18.18
C GLU A 312 -18.33 7.48 -18.22
N ILE A 313 -17.05 7.86 -18.38
CA ILE A 313 -16.64 9.27 -18.48
C ILE A 313 -17.27 9.92 -19.72
N GLN A 314 -17.19 9.29 -20.90
CA GLN A 314 -17.78 9.81 -22.14
C GLN A 314 -19.29 10.05 -21.98
N ILE A 315 -20.02 9.10 -21.39
CA ILE A 315 -21.45 9.24 -21.13
C ILE A 315 -21.76 10.45 -20.25
N ARG A 316 -21.00 10.64 -19.16
CA ARG A 316 -21.19 11.77 -18.24
C ARG A 316 -20.91 13.10 -18.93
N GLU A 317 -19.85 13.18 -19.71
CA GLU A 317 -19.47 14.39 -20.44
C GLU A 317 -20.47 14.73 -21.56
N GLN A 318 -20.86 13.75 -22.36
CA GLN A 318 -21.86 13.92 -23.42
C GLN A 318 -23.22 14.33 -22.85
N TYR A 319 -23.60 13.81 -21.69
CA TYR A 319 -24.81 14.26 -20.99
C TYR A 319 -24.71 15.72 -20.56
N ARG A 320 -23.54 16.14 -20.03
CA ARG A 320 -23.27 17.53 -19.62
C ARG A 320 -23.32 18.49 -20.82
N LEU A 321 -22.87 18.06 -21.99
CA LEU A 321 -22.93 18.82 -23.24
C LEU A 321 -24.33 18.85 -23.87
N GLY A 322 -25.31 18.13 -23.30
CA GLY A 322 -26.69 18.14 -23.77
C GLY A 322 -27.04 17.06 -24.80
N ASN A 323 -26.11 16.16 -25.14
CA ASN A 323 -26.29 15.09 -26.14
C ASN A 323 -27.09 13.90 -25.59
N LYS A 324 -28.29 14.18 -25.08
CA LYS A 324 -29.12 13.22 -24.32
C LYS A 324 -29.56 12.00 -25.14
N ALA A 325 -29.84 12.17 -26.44
CA ALA A 325 -30.26 11.06 -27.29
C ALA A 325 -29.14 10.02 -27.49
N TRP A 326 -27.92 10.50 -27.77
CA TRP A 326 -26.73 9.65 -27.85
C TRP A 326 -26.46 8.93 -26.52
N VAL A 327 -26.50 9.67 -25.42
CA VAL A 327 -26.31 9.10 -24.07
C VAL A 327 -27.31 7.99 -23.78
N LYS A 328 -28.60 8.22 -24.08
CA LYS A 328 -29.63 7.21 -23.85
C LYS A 328 -29.36 5.93 -24.64
N ALA A 329 -29.04 6.05 -25.93
CA ALA A 329 -28.73 4.91 -26.79
C ALA A 329 -27.49 4.14 -26.29
N GLN A 330 -26.45 4.83 -25.83
CA GLN A 330 -25.26 4.18 -25.26
C GLN A 330 -25.55 3.44 -23.95
N LEU A 331 -26.38 4.01 -23.08
CA LEU A 331 -26.80 3.34 -21.84
C LEU A 331 -27.59 2.06 -22.13
N GLU A 332 -28.53 2.12 -23.08
CA GLU A 332 -29.32 0.94 -23.50
C GLU A 332 -28.42 -0.14 -24.12
N GLN A 333 -27.46 0.24 -24.97
CA GLN A 333 -26.48 -0.67 -25.54
C GLN A 333 -25.61 -1.35 -24.47
N ILE A 334 -25.14 -0.61 -23.46
CA ILE A 334 -24.38 -1.18 -22.33
C ILE A 334 -25.23 -2.17 -21.54
N ILE A 335 -26.51 -1.88 -21.33
CA ILE A 335 -27.41 -2.78 -20.59
C ILE A 335 -27.62 -4.09 -21.36
N GLU A 336 -27.70 -4.04 -22.68
CA GLU A 336 -27.83 -5.22 -23.53
C GLU A 336 -26.53 -6.05 -23.59
N ASN A 337 -25.37 -5.40 -23.64
CA ASN A 337 -24.07 -6.07 -23.73
C ASN A 337 -23.00 -5.36 -22.89
N PRO A 338 -22.97 -5.58 -21.57
CA PRO A 338 -22.07 -4.87 -20.68
C PRO A 338 -20.64 -5.42 -20.76
N LEU A 339 -19.66 -4.52 -20.82
CA LEU A 339 -18.24 -4.89 -20.70
C LEU A 339 -17.89 -5.43 -19.31
N THR A 340 -18.51 -4.86 -18.27
CA THR A 340 -18.31 -5.23 -16.87
C THR A 340 -19.60 -4.99 -16.09
N ASP A 341 -19.80 -5.71 -15.00
CA ASP A 341 -20.93 -5.48 -14.09
C ASP A 341 -20.93 -4.04 -13.53
N ASP A 342 -19.76 -3.49 -13.23
CA ASP A 342 -19.62 -2.10 -12.79
C ASP A 342 -20.20 -1.09 -13.78
N LEU A 343 -19.96 -1.33 -15.07
CA LEU A 343 -20.48 -0.50 -16.16
C LEU A 343 -21.98 -0.73 -16.35
N LEU A 344 -22.45 -1.97 -16.23
CA LEU A 344 -23.88 -2.31 -16.25
C LEU A 344 -24.64 -1.55 -15.15
N TYR A 345 -24.16 -1.64 -13.90
CA TYR A 345 -24.77 -0.95 -12.77
C TYR A 345 -24.75 0.57 -12.94
N PHE A 346 -23.66 1.12 -13.50
CA PHE A 346 -23.62 2.53 -13.86
C PHE A 346 -24.70 2.87 -14.89
N ALA A 347 -24.83 2.08 -15.95
CA ALA A 347 -25.73 2.37 -17.04
C ALA A 347 -27.19 2.31 -16.60
N ASP A 348 -27.58 1.26 -15.89
CA ASP A 348 -28.93 1.11 -15.33
C ASP A 348 -29.29 2.28 -14.39
N ASP A 349 -28.41 2.59 -13.43
CA ASP A 349 -28.62 3.70 -12.48
C ASP A 349 -28.72 5.06 -13.17
N PHE A 350 -27.84 5.32 -14.14
CA PHE A 350 -27.80 6.60 -14.84
C PHE A 350 -29.03 6.76 -15.74
N LEU A 351 -29.46 5.70 -16.43
CA LEU A 351 -30.68 5.68 -17.23
C LEU A 351 -31.90 5.97 -16.36
N MET A 352 -32.04 5.27 -15.23
CA MET A 352 -33.17 5.43 -14.32
C MET A 352 -33.26 6.85 -13.75
N ARG A 353 -32.14 7.43 -13.31
CA ARG A 353 -32.13 8.76 -12.70
C ARG A 353 -32.27 9.90 -13.69
N LYS A 354 -31.68 9.78 -14.88
CA LYS A 354 -31.63 10.90 -15.84
C LYS A 354 -32.73 10.88 -16.89
N PHE A 355 -33.34 9.73 -17.14
CA PHE A 355 -34.38 9.57 -18.17
C PHE A 355 -35.72 9.06 -17.60
N ASN A 356 -35.71 8.21 -16.56
CA ASN A 356 -36.93 7.60 -16.02
C ASN A 356 -37.44 8.23 -14.70
N LYS A 357 -36.97 9.44 -14.36
CA LYS A 357 -37.44 10.28 -13.23
C LYS A 357 -37.32 9.65 -11.83
N GLN A 358 -36.53 8.59 -11.66
CA GLN A 358 -36.20 8.10 -10.30
C GLN A 358 -35.22 9.07 -9.62
N THR A 359 -35.43 9.35 -8.33
CA THR A 359 -34.64 10.36 -7.59
C THR A 359 -33.48 9.75 -6.80
N ARG A 360 -33.54 8.46 -6.45
CA ARG A 360 -32.52 7.73 -5.67
C ARG A 360 -31.82 6.68 -6.53
N SER A 361 -30.54 6.44 -6.27
CA SER A 361 -29.80 5.36 -6.90
C SER A 361 -30.19 4.00 -6.33
N ARG A 362 -30.02 2.89 -7.08
CA ARG A 362 -30.25 1.53 -6.56
C ARG A 362 -29.50 1.27 -5.25
N LEU A 363 -28.23 1.67 -5.17
CA LEU A 363 -27.40 1.58 -3.96
C LEU A 363 -27.98 2.39 -2.79
N SER A 364 -28.52 3.58 -3.05
CA SER A 364 -29.18 4.41 -2.03
C SER A 364 -30.52 3.83 -1.58
N THR A 365 -31.24 3.17 -2.48
CA THR A 365 -32.50 2.48 -2.17
C THR A 365 -32.23 1.27 -1.27
N MET A 366 -31.23 0.44 -1.57
CA MET A 366 -30.85 -0.69 -0.72
C MET A 366 -30.46 -0.28 0.71
N LEU A 367 -29.79 0.86 0.86
CA LEU A 367 -29.49 1.44 2.17
C LEU A 367 -30.74 1.96 2.88
N ALA A 368 -31.66 2.59 2.16
CA ALA A 368 -32.90 3.11 2.74
C ALA A 368 -33.86 2.00 3.16
N ASP A 369 -33.85 0.87 2.45
CA ASP A 369 -34.69 -0.30 2.71
C ASP A 369 -34.06 -1.25 3.76
N THR A 370 -32.91 -0.86 4.32
CA THR A 370 -32.20 -1.63 5.33
C THR A 370 -33.05 -1.77 6.60
N GLN A 371 -33.39 -3.01 6.95
CA GLN A 371 -34.15 -3.34 8.15
C GLN A 371 -33.27 -3.51 9.41
N CYS A 372 -31.95 -3.70 9.22
CA CYS A 372 -30.98 -3.86 10.30
C CYS A 372 -30.40 -2.51 10.71
N VAL A 373 -30.86 -1.97 11.85
CA VAL A 373 -30.29 -0.77 12.47
C VAL A 373 -29.62 -1.15 13.79
N LEU A 374 -28.32 -0.91 13.87
CA LEU A 374 -27.50 -1.21 15.06
C LEU A 374 -27.24 0.07 15.85
N GLU A 375 -27.65 0.08 17.11
CA GLU A 375 -27.28 1.15 18.03
C GLU A 375 -25.89 0.87 18.56
N ILE A 376 -24.92 1.63 18.07
CA ILE A 376 -23.51 1.50 18.44
C ILE A 376 -23.09 2.75 19.19
N ASP A 377 -22.34 2.53 20.26
CA ASP A 377 -21.82 3.61 21.07
C ASP A 377 -20.89 4.52 20.24
N GLU A 378 -21.05 5.84 20.37
CA GLU A 378 -20.31 6.81 19.57
C GLU A 378 -18.78 6.72 19.70
N ILE A 379 -18.27 6.07 20.74
CA ILE A 379 -16.83 5.90 20.89
C ILE A 379 -16.22 5.07 19.76
N TYR A 380 -17.01 4.17 19.17
CA TYR A 380 -16.61 3.38 18.01
C TYR A 380 -16.69 4.16 16.70
N ARG A 381 -16.96 5.47 16.71
CA ARG A 381 -16.98 6.30 15.49
C ARG A 381 -15.65 6.24 14.70
N GLY A 382 -14.54 5.91 15.36
CA GLY A 382 -13.24 5.70 14.71
C GLY A 382 -12.90 4.25 14.34
N ASP A 383 -13.74 3.28 14.74
CA ASP A 383 -13.55 1.83 14.52
C ASP A 383 -14.94 1.15 14.65
N VAL A 384 -15.78 1.34 13.63
CA VAL A 384 -17.21 1.03 13.68
C VAL A 384 -17.43 -0.48 13.76
N GLU A 385 -16.61 -1.22 13.04
CA GLU A 385 -16.59 -2.68 12.95
C GLU A 385 -16.32 -3.30 14.32
N GLN A 386 -15.40 -2.72 15.11
CA GLN A 386 -15.18 -3.13 16.50
C GLN A 386 -16.43 -2.92 17.36
N GLY A 387 -17.12 -1.79 17.22
CA GLY A 387 -18.35 -1.52 17.97
C GLY A 387 -19.47 -2.49 17.63
N VAL A 388 -19.61 -2.85 16.35
CA VAL A 388 -20.59 -3.86 15.89
C VAL A 388 -20.19 -5.26 16.37
N ASN A 389 -18.90 -5.59 16.38
CA ASN A 389 -18.40 -6.85 16.92
C ASN A 389 -18.81 -6.99 18.40
N GLU A 390 -18.54 -5.97 19.21
CA GLU A 390 -18.90 -5.96 20.64
C GLU A 390 -20.41 -6.01 20.86
N TYR A 391 -21.21 -5.32 20.02
CA TYR A 391 -22.67 -5.39 20.05
C TYR A 391 -23.19 -6.82 19.92
N TYR A 392 -22.64 -7.59 18.98
CA TYR A 392 -23.03 -8.99 18.77
C TYR A 392 -22.43 -9.94 19.81
N SER A 393 -21.18 -9.73 20.22
CA SER A 393 -20.56 -10.50 21.31
C SER A 393 -21.32 -10.35 22.64
N ALA A 394 -21.82 -9.15 22.95
CA ALA A 394 -22.65 -8.89 24.13
C ALA A 394 -23.98 -9.68 24.12
N LYS A 395 -24.44 -10.09 22.94
CA LYS A 395 -25.61 -10.98 22.76
C LYS A 395 -25.25 -12.47 22.78
N GLY A 396 -23.99 -12.82 23.07
CA GLY A 396 -23.48 -14.18 23.07
C GLY A 396 -23.27 -14.78 21.68
N LEU A 397 -23.23 -13.94 20.63
CA LEU A 397 -22.97 -14.41 19.26
C LEU A 397 -21.46 -14.45 18.99
N THR A 398 -21.04 -15.38 18.13
CA THR A 398 -19.65 -15.45 17.66
C THR A 398 -19.51 -14.59 16.40
N VAL A 399 -18.48 -13.73 16.36
CA VAL A 399 -18.29 -12.73 15.30
C VAL A 399 -16.85 -12.73 14.84
N PHE A 400 -16.65 -12.68 13.53
CA PHE A 400 -15.33 -12.58 12.90
C PHE A 400 -15.29 -11.38 11.97
N ASN A 401 -14.16 -10.66 11.98
CA ASN A 401 -13.85 -9.65 10.96
C ASN A 401 -13.30 -10.40 9.74
N THR A 402 -14.05 -10.39 8.63
CA THR A 402 -13.80 -11.31 7.52
C THR A 402 -13.34 -10.62 6.24
N GLU A 403 -13.98 -9.50 5.88
CA GLU A 403 -13.77 -8.77 4.62
C GLU A 403 -13.35 -9.70 3.46
N ASN A 404 -12.31 -9.33 2.72
CA ASN A 404 -11.81 -10.10 1.58
C ASN A 404 -10.94 -11.29 2.00
N THR A 405 -10.29 -11.22 3.16
CA THR A 405 -9.25 -12.20 3.55
C THR A 405 -9.85 -13.58 3.76
N LEU A 406 -11.06 -13.68 4.33
CA LEU A 406 -11.75 -14.95 4.53
C LEU A 406 -11.90 -15.72 3.20
N TRP A 407 -12.50 -15.08 2.21
CA TRP A 407 -12.80 -15.73 0.94
C TRP A 407 -11.58 -15.94 0.06
N GLN A 408 -10.63 -15.00 0.05
CA GLN A 408 -9.36 -15.15 -0.66
C GLN A 408 -8.51 -16.31 -0.10
N SER A 409 -8.49 -16.48 1.22
CA SER A 409 -7.77 -17.58 1.86
C SER A 409 -8.48 -18.92 1.66
N LEU A 410 -9.80 -18.99 1.79
CA LEU A 410 -10.56 -20.20 1.46
C LEU A 410 -10.30 -20.62 0.01
N PHE A 411 -10.44 -19.68 -0.94
CA PHE A 411 -10.23 -19.94 -2.36
C PHE A 411 -8.80 -20.40 -2.65
N GLY A 412 -7.80 -19.67 -2.13
CA GLY A 412 -6.39 -20.00 -2.33
C GLY A 412 -6.01 -21.35 -1.75
N LEU A 413 -6.55 -21.72 -0.58
CA LEU A 413 -6.30 -23.01 0.05
C LEU A 413 -7.03 -24.15 -0.66
N VAL A 414 -8.28 -23.97 -1.10
CA VAL A 414 -9.02 -25.01 -1.82
C VAL A 414 -8.36 -25.35 -3.15
N PHE A 415 -7.92 -24.32 -3.89
CA PHE A 415 -7.37 -24.47 -5.23
C PHE A 415 -5.85 -24.34 -5.31
N TRP A 416 -5.15 -24.63 -4.20
CA TRP A 416 -3.70 -24.39 -4.12
C TRP A 416 -2.93 -25.09 -5.25
N HIS A 417 -3.31 -26.33 -5.58
CA HIS A 417 -2.66 -27.07 -6.66
C HIS A 417 -2.89 -26.40 -8.01
N GLU A 418 -4.13 -26.11 -8.37
CA GLU A 418 -4.54 -25.54 -9.66
C GLU A 418 -3.99 -24.10 -9.83
N LEU A 419 -3.77 -23.39 -8.74
CA LEU A 419 -3.22 -22.03 -8.74
C LEU A 419 -1.69 -22.01 -8.77
N PHE A 420 -1.02 -22.93 -8.08
CA PHE A 420 0.41 -22.80 -7.78
C PHE A 420 1.28 -23.97 -8.23
N ILE A 421 0.75 -25.20 -8.32
CA ILE A 421 1.53 -26.42 -8.56
C ILE A 421 1.29 -26.96 -9.97
N GLU A 422 0.02 -27.14 -10.34
CA GLU A 422 -0.45 -27.76 -11.60
C GLU A 422 -0.94 -26.69 -12.60
N SER A 423 -0.65 -25.42 -12.33
CA SER A 423 -1.14 -24.31 -13.15
C SER A 423 -0.55 -24.37 -14.58
N PRO A 424 -1.37 -24.24 -15.64
CA PRO A 424 -0.90 -24.21 -17.02
C PRO A 424 -0.13 -22.91 -17.36
N TYR A 425 -0.18 -21.92 -16.46
CA TYR A 425 0.56 -20.66 -16.59
C TYR A 425 1.53 -20.52 -15.40
N PRO A 426 2.67 -21.25 -15.44
CA PRO A 426 3.65 -21.19 -14.36
C PRO A 426 4.23 -19.77 -14.20
N PRO A 427 4.74 -19.42 -13.01
CA PRO A 427 5.36 -18.12 -12.81
C PRO A 427 6.55 -17.91 -13.75
N CYS A 428 6.74 -16.68 -14.22
CA CYS A 428 7.86 -16.34 -15.10
C CYS A 428 9.19 -16.41 -14.34
N ASN A 429 9.18 -16.07 -13.05
CA ASN A 429 10.31 -16.23 -12.14
C ASN A 429 9.81 -16.35 -10.70
N GLU A 430 10.72 -16.65 -9.78
CA GLU A 430 10.46 -16.83 -8.35
C GLU A 430 9.77 -15.64 -7.65
N PHE A 431 9.83 -14.45 -8.22
CA PHE A 431 9.20 -13.25 -7.65
C PHE A 431 7.76 -13.04 -8.13
N ASP A 432 7.27 -13.85 -9.06
CA ASP A 432 5.87 -13.86 -9.49
C ASP A 432 5.04 -14.68 -8.50
N ILE A 433 4.71 -14.05 -7.36
CA ILE A 433 3.98 -14.70 -6.27
C ILE A 433 2.48 -14.86 -6.55
N TYR A 434 1.89 -13.97 -7.35
CA TYR A 434 0.45 -14.00 -7.66
C TYR A 434 0.18 -14.92 -8.86
N PRO A 435 -0.83 -15.83 -8.81
CA PRO A 435 -1.13 -16.75 -9.91
C PRO A 435 -1.41 -16.05 -11.24
N GLN A 436 -0.66 -16.38 -12.29
CA GLN A 436 -0.84 -15.76 -13.61
C GLN A 436 -2.22 -16.08 -14.20
N VAL A 437 -2.71 -17.30 -13.99
CA VAL A 437 -4.04 -17.72 -14.45
C VAL A 437 -5.18 -16.84 -13.91
N LEU A 438 -5.03 -16.28 -12.69
CA LEU A 438 -5.99 -15.32 -12.14
C LEU A 438 -5.82 -13.92 -12.74
N GLN A 439 -4.61 -13.52 -13.14
CA GLN A 439 -4.37 -12.23 -13.81
C GLN A 439 -4.96 -12.22 -15.21
N LEU A 440 -4.91 -13.36 -15.91
CA LEU A 440 -5.49 -13.54 -17.24
C LEU A 440 -7.02 -13.68 -17.21
N GLY A 441 -7.62 -13.88 -16.02
CA GLY A 441 -9.07 -14.02 -15.87
C GLY A 441 -9.65 -15.31 -16.45
N ASN A 442 -8.82 -16.33 -16.71
CA ASN A 442 -9.22 -17.56 -17.40
C ASN A 442 -9.05 -18.83 -16.54
N PHE A 443 -9.05 -18.69 -15.21
CA PHE A 443 -8.80 -19.79 -14.28
C PHE A 443 -9.72 -21.00 -14.46
N TYR A 444 -11.03 -20.77 -14.49
CA TYR A 444 -11.97 -21.85 -14.77
C TYR A 444 -11.82 -22.42 -16.18
N GLU A 445 -11.71 -21.57 -17.20
CA GLU A 445 -11.64 -22.01 -18.60
C GLU A 445 -10.40 -22.88 -18.87
N ALA A 446 -9.27 -22.53 -18.26
CA ALA A 446 -8.00 -23.23 -18.43
C ALA A 446 -7.95 -24.59 -17.70
N GLN A 447 -8.72 -24.78 -16.63
CA GLN A 447 -8.60 -25.93 -15.72
C GLN A 447 -9.96 -26.45 -15.21
N SER A 448 -11.03 -26.32 -15.99
CA SER A 448 -12.40 -26.63 -15.55
C SER A 448 -12.55 -28.06 -15.03
N THR A 449 -11.93 -29.04 -15.69
CA THR A 449 -11.98 -30.45 -15.30
C THR A 449 -11.35 -30.68 -13.93
N GLN A 450 -10.19 -30.06 -13.65
CA GLN A 450 -9.49 -30.18 -12.38
C GLN A 450 -10.27 -29.47 -11.26
N ILE A 451 -10.77 -28.26 -11.53
CA ILE A 451 -11.56 -27.46 -10.59
C ILE A 451 -12.86 -28.19 -10.20
N ASP A 452 -13.60 -28.70 -11.18
CA ASP A 452 -14.84 -29.42 -10.93
C ASP A 452 -14.58 -30.73 -10.15
N ALA A 453 -13.49 -31.45 -10.46
CA ALA A 453 -13.09 -32.63 -9.71
C ALA A 453 -12.69 -32.30 -8.26
N ARG A 454 -11.97 -31.20 -8.04
CA ARG A 454 -11.59 -30.69 -6.70
C ARG A 454 -12.83 -30.41 -5.86
N LEU A 455 -13.77 -29.63 -6.39
CA LEU A 455 -15.01 -29.28 -5.71
C LEU A 455 -15.87 -30.52 -5.46
N LYS A 456 -15.99 -31.43 -6.43
CA LYS A 456 -16.73 -32.68 -6.27
C LYS A 456 -16.15 -33.61 -5.21
N SER A 457 -14.83 -33.57 -4.99
CA SER A 457 -14.18 -34.34 -3.92
C SER A 457 -14.55 -33.86 -2.51
N CYS A 458 -14.99 -32.60 -2.38
CA CYS A 458 -15.44 -32.00 -1.13
C CYS A 458 -16.92 -32.29 -0.88
N SER A 459 -17.28 -33.56 -0.66
CA SER A 459 -18.67 -34.01 -0.55
C SER A 459 -19.38 -33.66 0.76
N THR A 460 -18.63 -33.17 1.76
CA THR A 460 -19.14 -32.74 3.08
C THR A 460 -18.35 -31.52 3.57
N ASN A 461 -18.92 -30.73 4.49
CA ASN A 461 -18.20 -29.63 5.15
C ASN A 461 -16.91 -30.13 5.81
N GLN A 462 -16.92 -31.33 6.41
CA GLN A 462 -15.72 -31.92 7.01
C GLN A 462 -14.65 -32.27 5.97
N ALA A 463 -15.04 -32.78 4.80
CA ALA A 463 -14.09 -33.07 3.71
C ALA A 463 -13.43 -31.79 3.19
N LEU A 464 -14.22 -30.71 3.03
CA LEU A 464 -13.71 -29.40 2.66
C LEU A 464 -12.74 -28.84 3.70
N LEU A 465 -13.11 -28.89 4.99
CA LEU A 465 -12.25 -28.44 6.09
C LEU A 465 -10.94 -29.22 6.16
N ASN A 466 -10.99 -30.55 6.00
CA ASN A 466 -9.79 -31.39 6.00
C ASN A 466 -8.83 -31.01 4.86
N LEU A 467 -9.36 -30.69 3.67
CA LEU A 467 -8.56 -30.21 2.55
C LEU A 467 -7.88 -28.88 2.88
N VAL A 468 -8.65 -27.91 3.40
CA VAL A 468 -8.16 -26.57 3.78
C VAL A 468 -7.07 -26.68 4.84
N CYS A 469 -7.28 -27.46 5.91
CA CYS A 469 -6.30 -27.68 6.96
C CYS A 469 -5.04 -28.38 6.44
N LYS A 470 -5.20 -29.39 5.57
CA LYS A 470 -4.06 -30.08 4.94
C LYS A 470 -3.21 -29.10 4.14
N HIS A 471 -3.82 -28.29 3.28
CA HIS A 471 -3.09 -27.33 2.46
C HIS A 471 -2.49 -26.20 3.31
N ALA A 472 -3.19 -25.72 4.34
CA ALA A 472 -2.66 -24.73 5.26
C ALA A 472 -1.42 -25.24 6.01
N ALA A 473 -1.43 -26.49 6.46
CA ALA A 473 -0.27 -27.10 7.12
C ALA A 473 0.89 -27.38 6.15
N GLN A 474 0.59 -27.87 4.95
CA GLN A 474 1.60 -28.22 3.96
C GLN A 474 2.30 -26.99 3.36
N TYR A 475 1.56 -25.90 3.16
CA TYR A 475 2.03 -24.73 2.43
C TYR A 475 2.15 -23.48 3.32
N PHE A 476 2.17 -23.66 4.64
CA PHE A 476 2.30 -22.56 5.60
C PHE A 476 3.49 -21.65 5.24
N GLU A 477 3.27 -20.34 5.33
CA GLU A 477 4.24 -19.28 5.01
C GLU A 477 4.71 -19.20 3.54
N GLN A 478 4.22 -20.07 2.65
CA GLN A 478 4.54 -19.99 1.22
C GLN A 478 3.97 -18.72 0.57
N PRO A 479 4.76 -17.94 -0.19
CA PRO A 479 4.29 -16.73 -0.87
C PRO A 479 3.24 -17.04 -1.95
N ASN A 480 2.06 -16.44 -1.84
CA ASN A 480 0.92 -16.77 -2.73
C ASN A 480 0.26 -15.53 -3.37
N GLY A 481 0.50 -14.32 -2.86
CA GLY A 481 -0.06 -13.08 -3.40
C GLY A 481 -1.60 -12.90 -3.25
N LEU A 482 -2.34 -13.89 -2.76
CA LEU A 482 -3.79 -13.86 -2.59
C LEU A 482 -4.18 -13.43 -1.17
N PHE A 483 -3.53 -14.00 -0.15
CA PHE A 483 -3.79 -13.70 1.25
C PHE A 483 -2.49 -13.69 2.06
N ARG A 484 -2.54 -13.08 3.24
CA ARG A 484 -1.42 -13.10 4.20
C ARG A 484 -1.64 -14.22 5.21
N TRP A 485 -0.60 -15.03 5.42
CA TRP A 485 -0.58 -15.99 6.52
C TRP A 485 -0.69 -15.26 7.87
N ARG A 486 -1.54 -15.80 8.74
CA ARG A 486 -1.74 -15.35 10.13
C ARG A 486 -1.88 -16.58 11.01
N SER A 487 -1.46 -16.50 12.26
CA SER A 487 -1.57 -17.61 13.22
C SER A 487 -3.01 -18.06 13.43
N ASN A 488 -3.97 -17.13 13.34
CA ASN A 488 -5.40 -17.39 13.50
C ASN A 488 -6.16 -17.55 12.17
N LEU A 489 -5.49 -17.86 11.06
CA LEU A 489 -6.13 -17.95 9.74
C LEU A 489 -7.22 -19.02 9.68
N LEU A 490 -7.00 -20.17 10.31
CA LEU A 490 -7.91 -21.32 10.21
C LEU A 490 -9.20 -21.16 11.01
N GLU A 491 -9.17 -20.42 12.12
CA GLU A 491 -10.32 -20.24 13.02
C GLU A 491 -11.57 -19.69 12.31
N PRO A 492 -11.52 -18.55 11.58
CA PRO A 492 -12.69 -18.06 10.86
C PRO A 492 -13.06 -18.93 9.66
N LEU A 493 -12.11 -19.66 9.05
CA LEU A 493 -12.38 -20.58 7.94
C LEU A 493 -13.14 -21.82 8.40
N GLU A 494 -12.73 -22.40 9.53
CA GLU A 494 -13.43 -23.51 10.18
C GLU A 494 -14.86 -23.09 10.55
N ALA A 495 -14.99 -21.92 11.17
CA ALA A 495 -16.27 -21.37 11.56
C ALA A 495 -17.20 -21.15 10.35
N LEU A 496 -16.68 -20.61 9.23
CA LEU A 496 -17.42 -20.51 7.98
C LEU A 496 -17.85 -21.89 7.45
N ILE A 497 -16.90 -22.82 7.28
CA ILE A 497 -17.14 -24.10 6.62
C ILE A 497 -18.15 -24.95 7.39
N LEU A 498 -18.02 -25.02 8.72
CA LEU A 498 -18.87 -25.89 9.53
C LEU A 498 -20.30 -25.35 9.72
N ASN A 499 -20.49 -24.03 9.65
CA ASN A 499 -21.78 -23.37 9.92
C ASN A 499 -22.50 -22.86 8.65
N SER A 500 -22.02 -23.25 7.46
CA SER A 500 -22.61 -22.91 6.17
C SER A 500 -23.19 -24.12 5.44
N PRO A 501 -24.22 -23.95 4.59
CA PRO A 501 -24.61 -24.97 3.63
C PRO A 501 -23.47 -25.27 2.65
N LEU A 502 -23.11 -26.55 2.49
CA LEU A 502 -22.04 -26.97 1.57
C LEU A 502 -22.31 -26.51 0.14
N GLU A 503 -23.56 -26.62 -0.32
CA GLU A 503 -23.96 -26.23 -1.67
C GLU A 503 -23.68 -24.74 -1.94
N ALA A 504 -23.93 -23.87 -0.95
CA ALA A 504 -23.65 -22.45 -1.03
C ALA A 504 -22.13 -22.16 -1.11
N LEU A 505 -21.32 -22.86 -0.29
CA LEU A 505 -19.86 -22.75 -0.33
C LEU A 505 -19.30 -23.18 -1.70
N ILE A 506 -19.73 -24.34 -2.20
CA ILE A 506 -19.26 -24.88 -3.49
C ILE A 506 -19.74 -23.98 -4.65
N ALA A 507 -20.98 -23.50 -4.63
CA ALA A 507 -21.50 -22.58 -5.63
C ALA A 507 -20.71 -21.26 -5.65
N HIS A 508 -20.39 -20.72 -4.47
CA HIS A 508 -19.59 -19.49 -4.38
C HIS A 508 -18.15 -19.70 -4.85
N LEU A 509 -17.47 -20.76 -4.44
CA LEU A 509 -16.12 -21.10 -4.92
C LEU A 509 -16.10 -21.33 -6.43
N THR A 510 -17.17 -21.93 -6.99
CA THR A 510 -17.36 -22.05 -8.44
C THR A 510 -17.49 -20.68 -9.09
N ALA A 511 -18.30 -19.78 -8.54
CA ALA A 511 -18.45 -18.42 -9.07
C ALA A 511 -17.12 -17.65 -9.01
N MET A 512 -16.38 -17.73 -7.89
CA MET A 512 -15.03 -17.16 -7.77
C MET A 512 -14.07 -17.74 -8.81
N SER A 513 -14.14 -19.05 -9.10
CA SER A 513 -13.23 -19.66 -10.09
C SER A 513 -13.45 -19.12 -11.51
N LYS A 514 -14.70 -18.77 -11.85
CA LYS A 514 -15.10 -18.21 -13.14
C LYS A 514 -14.87 -16.70 -13.24
N HIS A 515 -15.08 -15.98 -12.14
CA HIS A 515 -15.13 -14.52 -12.11
C HIS A 515 -14.25 -13.91 -11.02
N TYR A 516 -13.05 -14.48 -10.81
CA TYR A 516 -12.18 -14.11 -9.68
C TYR A 516 -11.88 -12.61 -9.61
N LEU A 517 -11.58 -11.96 -10.74
CA LEU A 517 -11.24 -10.53 -10.73
C LEU A 517 -12.40 -9.64 -10.23
N GLN A 518 -13.64 -10.08 -10.41
CA GLN A 518 -14.85 -9.40 -9.94
C GLN A 518 -15.20 -9.78 -8.51
N LEU A 519 -14.93 -11.03 -8.10
CA LEU A 519 -15.28 -11.59 -6.79
C LEU A 519 -14.07 -11.73 -5.84
N LYS A 520 -12.96 -11.05 -6.09
CA LYS A 520 -11.81 -11.06 -5.17
C LYS A 520 -11.97 -10.09 -4.02
N ASP A 521 -12.90 -9.13 -4.11
CA ASP A 521 -13.11 -8.11 -3.09
C ASP A 521 -14.58 -7.66 -2.98
N GLY A 522 -14.86 -6.75 -2.04
CA GLY A 522 -16.22 -6.26 -1.78
C GLY A 522 -17.03 -7.18 -0.87
N TYR A 523 -16.37 -8.11 -0.17
CA TYR A 523 -17.04 -8.97 0.79
C TYR A 523 -17.48 -8.22 2.05
N PRO A 524 -18.59 -8.64 2.69
CA PRO A 524 -19.07 -8.03 3.93
C PRO A 524 -18.01 -7.97 5.04
N ASP A 525 -18.09 -6.91 5.84
CA ASP A 525 -17.12 -6.62 6.89
C ASP A 525 -17.07 -7.75 7.93
N LEU A 526 -18.24 -8.25 8.34
CA LEU A 526 -18.37 -9.22 9.42
C LEU A 526 -19.08 -10.51 8.99
N MET A 527 -18.65 -11.60 9.62
CA MET A 527 -19.35 -12.87 9.65
C MET A 527 -19.84 -13.13 11.07
N VAL A 528 -21.13 -13.42 11.21
CA VAL A 528 -21.79 -13.66 12.49
C VAL A 528 -22.38 -15.06 12.51
N ILE A 529 -22.15 -15.79 13.60
CA ILE A 529 -22.68 -17.14 13.81
C ILE A 529 -23.70 -17.09 14.93
N ASN A 530 -24.92 -17.51 14.61
CA ASN A 530 -26.04 -17.60 15.54
C ASN A 530 -26.64 -19.01 15.45
N ASN A 531 -26.64 -19.75 16.55
CA ASN A 531 -27.19 -21.11 16.64
C ASN A 531 -26.71 -22.05 15.52
N GLY A 532 -25.42 -21.99 15.18
CA GLY A 532 -24.81 -22.82 14.16
C GLY A 532 -25.11 -22.42 12.71
N GLN A 533 -25.71 -21.23 12.50
CA GLN A 533 -25.97 -20.67 11.18
C GLN A 533 -25.17 -19.39 10.96
N VAL A 534 -24.55 -19.30 9.78
CA VAL A 534 -23.80 -18.12 9.35
C VAL A 534 -24.72 -17.07 8.70
N HIS A 535 -24.44 -15.80 8.98
CA HIS A 535 -24.85 -14.68 8.13
C HIS A 535 -23.74 -13.64 8.08
N PHE A 536 -23.81 -12.75 7.10
CA PHE A 536 -22.85 -11.69 6.90
C PHE A 536 -23.48 -10.32 7.10
N GLU A 537 -22.69 -9.38 7.63
CA GLU A 537 -23.11 -8.00 7.91
C GLU A 537 -22.15 -7.04 7.20
N GLU A 538 -22.70 -6.24 6.29
CA GLU A 538 -22.01 -5.10 5.66
C GLU A 538 -22.36 -3.84 6.45
N VAL A 539 -21.40 -3.30 7.19
CA VAL A 539 -21.61 -2.22 8.15
C VAL A 539 -21.55 -0.85 7.46
N LYS A 540 -22.49 0.04 7.79
CA LYS A 540 -22.56 1.40 7.25
C LYS A 540 -22.79 2.42 8.34
N ALA A 541 -21.79 3.25 8.59
CA ALA A 541 -21.94 4.39 9.47
C ALA A 541 -22.71 5.54 8.78
N PRO A 542 -23.28 6.48 9.55
CA PRO A 542 -23.91 7.67 8.99
C PRO A 542 -22.97 8.45 8.06
N GLY A 543 -23.37 8.57 6.80
CA GLY A 543 -22.58 9.22 5.73
C GLY A 543 -21.89 8.24 4.78
N ASP A 544 -21.78 6.97 5.15
CA ASP A 544 -21.21 5.93 4.29
C ASP A 544 -22.16 5.52 3.17
N LYS A 545 -21.57 5.02 2.08
CA LYS A 545 -22.29 4.50 0.92
C LYS A 545 -21.78 3.11 0.58
N LEU A 546 -22.68 2.27 0.07
CA LEU A 546 -22.29 1.02 -0.58
C LEU A 546 -21.49 1.32 -1.85
N ARG A 547 -20.41 0.55 -2.03
CA ARG A 547 -19.60 0.57 -3.24
C ARG A 547 -20.14 -0.45 -4.25
N ARG A 548 -19.78 -0.30 -5.53
CA ARG A 548 -20.28 -1.19 -6.60
C ARG A 548 -19.79 -2.62 -6.45
N ASN A 549 -18.49 -2.82 -6.21
CA ASN A 549 -17.93 -4.14 -5.93
C ASN A 549 -18.58 -4.83 -4.72
N GLN A 550 -18.96 -4.07 -3.68
CA GLN A 550 -19.72 -4.61 -2.55
C GLN A 550 -21.09 -5.13 -2.98
N LEU A 551 -21.79 -4.39 -3.85
CA LEU A 551 -23.07 -4.84 -4.38
C LEU A 551 -22.93 -6.16 -5.17
N THR A 552 -21.96 -6.24 -6.09
CA THR A 552 -21.72 -7.45 -6.89
C THR A 552 -21.52 -8.68 -6.00
N THR A 553 -20.66 -8.55 -4.98
CA THR A 553 -20.34 -9.65 -4.07
C THR A 553 -21.51 -9.98 -3.13
N ILE A 554 -22.24 -8.99 -2.61
CA ILE A 554 -23.44 -9.20 -1.80
C ILE A 554 -24.54 -9.91 -2.60
N ASP A 555 -24.81 -9.44 -3.83
CA ASP A 555 -25.81 -10.05 -4.73
C ASP A 555 -25.39 -11.50 -5.05
N ASN A 556 -24.10 -11.74 -5.33
CA ASN A 556 -23.59 -13.10 -5.57
C ASN A 556 -23.78 -14.01 -4.35
N LEU A 557 -23.39 -13.57 -3.16
CA LEU A 557 -23.55 -14.33 -1.91
C LEU A 557 -25.01 -14.67 -1.63
N LYS A 558 -25.93 -13.70 -1.82
CA LYS A 558 -27.37 -13.93 -1.68
C LYS A 558 -27.89 -14.95 -2.68
N ASN A 559 -27.48 -14.82 -3.95
CA ASN A 559 -27.92 -15.71 -5.03
C ASN A 559 -27.48 -17.17 -4.81
N VAL A 560 -26.31 -17.39 -4.20
CA VAL A 560 -25.83 -18.74 -3.87
C VAL A 560 -26.34 -19.25 -2.51
N GLY A 561 -27.14 -18.47 -1.79
CA GLY A 561 -27.88 -18.93 -0.61
C GLY A 561 -27.36 -18.43 0.74
N PHE A 562 -26.42 -17.48 0.78
CA PHE A 562 -26.00 -16.86 2.05
C PHE A 562 -26.97 -15.75 2.45
N THR A 563 -27.22 -15.64 3.76
CA THR A 563 -27.87 -14.48 4.35
C THR A 563 -26.86 -13.35 4.48
N VAL A 564 -27.14 -12.23 3.83
CA VAL A 564 -26.31 -11.02 3.90
C VAL A 564 -27.18 -9.81 4.21
N HIS A 565 -26.88 -9.14 5.32
CA HIS A 565 -27.53 -7.91 5.74
C HIS A 565 -26.63 -6.72 5.46
N ILE A 566 -27.28 -5.58 5.22
CA ILE A 566 -26.63 -4.28 5.32
C ILE A 566 -27.01 -3.77 6.71
N ALA A 567 -26.05 -3.44 7.56
CA ALA A 567 -26.28 -2.95 8.91
C ALA A 567 -26.03 -1.44 8.97
N ALA A 568 -27.09 -0.67 9.16
CA ALA A 568 -26.98 0.78 9.36
C ALA A 568 -26.66 1.07 10.83
N VAL A 569 -25.58 1.79 11.09
CA VAL A 569 -25.22 2.20 12.45
C VAL A 569 -25.90 3.50 12.83
N LYS A 570 -26.50 3.51 14.01
CA LYS A 570 -27.01 4.70 14.68
C LYS A 570 -26.16 4.95 15.92
N TRP A 571 -25.47 6.10 15.93
CA TRP A 571 -24.66 6.50 17.08
C TRP A 571 -25.54 6.86 18.27
N PHE A 572 -25.16 6.38 19.46
CA PHE A 572 -25.71 6.84 20.72
C PHE A 572 -24.61 7.02 21.76
N VAL A 573 -24.95 7.72 22.85
CA VAL A 573 -24.08 7.88 24.02
C VAL A 573 -24.59 6.95 25.11
N ASP A 574 -23.87 5.88 25.45
CA ASP A 574 -24.27 5.04 26.58
C ASP A 574 -24.13 5.84 27.89
N PRO A 575 -25.22 6.10 28.62
CA PRO A 575 -25.17 6.83 29.88
C PRO A 575 -24.42 6.07 30.99
N ASN A 576 -24.18 4.76 30.82
CA ASN A 576 -23.51 3.91 31.81
C ASN A 576 -22.01 3.72 31.54
N ARG A 577 -21.44 4.42 30.53
CA ARG A 577 -20.01 4.37 30.22
C ARG A 577 -19.14 4.55 31.46
N ILE A 578 -18.16 3.66 31.60
CA ILE A 578 -17.07 3.82 32.55
C ILE A 578 -15.89 4.40 31.78
N TYR A 579 -15.33 5.50 32.28
CA TYR A 579 -14.11 6.11 31.75
C TYR A 579 -12.95 5.79 32.67
N SER A 580 -11.92 5.11 32.16
CA SER A 580 -10.64 4.98 32.86
C SER A 580 -9.73 6.10 32.37
N VAL A 581 -9.61 7.15 33.17
CA VAL A 581 -8.70 8.26 32.92
C VAL A 581 -7.31 7.84 33.36
N VAL A 582 -6.40 7.71 32.40
CA VAL A 582 -5.06 7.17 32.57
C VAL A 582 -4.03 8.24 32.28
N ASP A 583 -2.99 8.26 33.09
CA ASP A 583 -1.77 9.02 32.83
C ASP A 583 -0.56 8.14 33.21
N ILE A 584 0.56 8.35 32.55
CA ILE A 584 1.79 7.58 32.79
C ILE A 584 3.02 8.49 32.88
N GLU A 585 3.97 8.08 33.72
CA GLU A 585 5.32 8.64 33.71
C GLU A 585 6.31 7.68 33.06
N THR A 586 7.27 8.19 32.31
CA THR A 586 8.14 7.37 31.46
C THR A 586 9.60 7.80 31.53
N THR A 587 10.51 6.93 31.10
CA THR A 587 11.95 7.26 31.01
C THR A 587 12.30 8.22 29.86
N GLY A 588 11.31 8.72 29.12
CA GLY A 588 11.48 9.60 27.95
C GLY A 588 10.35 9.42 26.91
N GLY A 589 10.44 10.06 25.75
CA GLY A 589 9.41 9.97 24.70
C GLY A 589 9.27 8.57 24.05
N LEU A 590 8.22 8.37 23.25
CA LEU A 590 7.90 7.06 22.65
C LEU A 590 9.02 6.45 21.77
N LYS A 591 9.85 7.29 21.15
CA LYS A 591 11.03 6.87 20.35
C LYS A 591 12.21 6.54 21.25
N GLY A 592 13.02 5.53 20.88
CA GLY A 592 14.27 5.21 21.58
C GLY A 592 14.16 4.18 22.70
N GLY A 593 13.12 3.33 22.66
CA GLY A 593 13.02 2.18 23.58
C GLY A 593 12.65 2.52 25.02
N ASN A 594 12.20 3.75 25.31
CA ASN A 594 11.79 4.18 26.65
C ASN A 594 10.68 3.31 27.23
N ARG A 595 10.58 3.30 28.56
CA ARG A 595 9.74 2.40 29.36
C ARG A 595 8.91 3.19 30.37
N VAL A 596 7.83 2.59 30.86
CA VAL A 596 6.94 3.19 31.87
C VAL A 596 7.53 3.07 33.28
N THR A 597 7.34 4.10 34.11
CA THR A 597 7.87 4.22 35.48
C THR A 597 6.77 4.43 36.54
N GLU A 598 5.61 4.94 36.16
CA GLU A 598 4.43 5.06 37.01
C GLU A 598 3.18 5.01 36.12
N ILE A 599 2.08 4.47 36.64
CA ILE A 599 0.75 4.55 36.04
C ILE A 599 -0.23 5.07 37.09
N GLY A 600 -1.12 5.97 36.68
CA GLY A 600 -2.27 6.43 37.45
C GLY A 600 -3.56 6.21 36.66
N ILE A 601 -4.60 5.71 37.34
CA ILE A 601 -5.92 5.46 36.77
C ILE A 601 -6.98 6.02 37.70
N VAL A 602 -7.90 6.79 37.14
CA VAL A 602 -9.12 7.27 37.80
C VAL A 602 -10.32 6.77 37.00
N LYS A 603 -11.13 5.89 37.60
CA LYS A 603 -12.38 5.42 36.98
C LYS A 603 -13.51 6.37 37.30
N VAL A 604 -14.24 6.78 36.26
CA VAL A 604 -15.38 7.67 36.35
C VAL A 604 -16.60 7.02 35.73
N GLN A 605 -17.73 7.05 36.44
CA GLN A 605 -19.04 6.63 35.94
C GLN A 605 -20.12 7.56 36.49
N HIS A 606 -21.11 7.93 35.67
CA HIS A 606 -22.18 8.90 36.03
C HIS A 606 -21.64 10.20 36.64
N GLY A 607 -20.52 10.69 36.11
CA GLY A 607 -19.88 11.91 36.59
C GLY A 607 -19.18 11.81 37.96
N LYS A 608 -19.03 10.59 38.50
CA LYS A 608 -18.42 10.34 39.82
C LYS A 608 -17.22 9.43 39.69
N VAL A 609 -16.20 9.67 40.51
CA VAL A 609 -15.07 8.74 40.67
C VAL A 609 -15.56 7.49 41.40
N ILE A 610 -15.35 6.31 40.79
CA ILE A 610 -15.78 5.01 41.33
C ILE A 610 -14.62 4.10 41.76
N ASP A 611 -13.40 4.32 41.22
CA ASP A 611 -12.18 3.59 41.61
C ASP A 611 -10.96 4.46 41.26
N THR A 612 -9.86 4.27 42.00
CA THR A 612 -8.57 4.87 41.69
C THR A 612 -7.46 3.85 41.89
N TRP A 613 -6.49 3.79 40.99
CA TRP A 613 -5.38 2.86 41.08
C TRP A 613 -4.08 3.53 40.63
N THR A 614 -2.99 3.24 41.32
CA THR A 614 -1.66 3.72 40.93
C THR A 614 -0.58 2.74 41.37
N THR A 615 0.50 2.66 40.59
CA THR A 615 1.68 1.90 40.95
C THR A 615 2.93 2.52 40.32
N LEU A 616 4.03 2.49 41.05
CA LEU A 616 5.36 2.62 40.47
C LEU A 616 5.69 1.34 39.69
N ILE A 617 6.54 1.46 38.68
CA ILE A 617 6.96 0.37 37.81
C ILE A 617 8.47 0.44 37.65
N ASN A 618 9.14 -0.70 37.82
CA ASN A 618 10.55 -0.84 37.49
C ASN A 618 10.72 -0.90 35.96
N PRO A 619 11.29 0.14 35.32
CA PRO A 619 11.44 0.19 33.86
C PRO A 619 12.56 -0.74 33.35
N GLN A 620 13.31 -1.39 34.25
CA GLN A 620 14.50 -2.21 33.97
C GLN A 620 15.56 -1.46 33.16
N ARG A 621 15.68 -0.15 33.40
CA ARG A 621 16.68 0.74 32.79
C ARG A 621 16.87 1.99 33.64
N HIS A 622 18.01 2.66 33.46
CA HIS A 622 18.30 3.92 34.12
C HIS A 622 17.32 5.03 33.71
N ILE A 623 16.81 5.78 34.70
CA ILE A 623 15.97 6.97 34.50
C ILE A 623 16.87 8.20 34.31
N PRO A 624 16.83 8.88 33.15
CA PRO A 624 17.66 10.06 32.93
C PRO A 624 17.42 11.16 33.97
N SER A 625 18.49 11.86 34.39
CA SER A 625 18.42 12.87 35.46
C SER A 625 17.42 14.01 35.19
N PHE A 626 17.19 14.36 33.93
CA PHE A 626 16.19 15.38 33.57
C PHE A 626 14.75 14.87 33.77
N ILE A 627 14.50 13.57 33.59
CA ILE A 627 13.20 12.94 33.87
C ILE A 627 12.99 12.89 35.38
N THR A 628 13.97 12.45 36.16
CA THR A 628 13.86 12.45 37.63
C THR A 628 13.60 13.85 38.19
N LYS A 629 14.17 14.90 37.61
CA LYS A 629 13.86 16.29 37.98
C LYS A 629 12.44 16.70 37.61
N LEU A 630 11.89 16.15 36.52
CA LEU A 630 10.56 16.47 36.02
C LEU A 630 9.47 15.78 36.84
N THR A 631 9.62 14.47 37.08
CA THR A 631 8.60 13.60 37.67
C THR A 631 8.82 13.33 39.16
N GLY A 632 10.03 13.58 39.66
CA GLY A 632 10.44 13.19 41.02
C GLY A 632 10.73 11.69 41.17
N ILE A 633 10.56 10.88 40.12
CA ILE A 633 10.79 9.42 40.18
C ILE A 633 12.27 9.12 39.94
N SER A 634 12.92 8.52 40.96
CA SER A 634 14.32 8.11 40.91
C SER A 634 14.47 6.61 40.72
N ASP A 635 15.64 6.15 40.23
CA ASP A 635 15.95 4.71 40.12
C ASP A 635 15.76 3.98 41.46
N GLY A 636 16.07 4.64 42.59
CA GLY A 636 15.88 4.08 43.93
C GLY A 636 14.42 3.84 44.31
N MET A 637 13.48 4.68 43.83
CA MET A 637 12.05 4.51 44.08
C MET A 637 11.46 3.31 43.34
N VAL A 638 11.92 3.08 42.11
CA VAL A 638 11.39 2.03 41.25
C VAL A 638 12.16 0.71 41.36
N TYR A 639 13.28 0.68 42.10
CA TYR A 639 14.15 -0.50 42.20
C TYR A 639 13.40 -1.76 42.67
N ASN A 640 12.57 -1.63 43.71
CA ASN A 640 11.74 -2.72 44.26
C ASN A 640 10.29 -2.68 43.76
N ALA A 641 9.96 -1.79 42.82
CA ALA A 641 8.64 -1.76 42.20
C ALA A 641 8.45 -2.96 41.25
N PRO A 642 7.21 -3.42 41.00
CA PRO A 642 6.96 -4.48 40.04
C PRO A 642 7.43 -4.09 38.63
N VAL A 643 7.84 -5.07 37.81
CA VAL A 643 8.05 -4.80 36.38
C VAL A 643 6.71 -4.77 35.65
N PHE A 644 6.66 -4.22 34.44
CA PHE A 644 5.39 -4.15 33.70
C PHE A 644 4.74 -5.52 33.49
N ALA A 645 5.53 -6.56 33.25
CA ALA A 645 5.01 -7.93 33.08
C ALA A 645 4.21 -8.42 34.30
N ASP A 646 4.59 -8.01 35.52
CA ASP A 646 3.91 -8.40 36.76
C ASP A 646 2.53 -7.71 36.89
N ILE A 647 2.38 -6.51 36.31
CA ILE A 647 1.15 -5.71 36.40
C ILE A 647 0.29 -5.77 35.13
N ALA A 648 0.74 -6.43 34.06
CA ALA A 648 0.05 -6.42 32.78
C ALA A 648 -1.40 -6.95 32.90
N GLN A 649 -1.59 -8.15 33.45
CA GLN A 649 -2.93 -8.71 33.65
C GLN A 649 -3.77 -7.88 34.65
N PRO A 650 -3.26 -7.51 35.85
CA PRO A 650 -3.99 -6.59 36.75
C PRO A 650 -4.42 -5.28 36.10
N LEU A 651 -3.58 -4.68 35.25
CA LEU A 651 -3.90 -3.47 34.50
C LEU A 651 -5.03 -3.71 33.51
N LEU A 652 -4.99 -4.82 32.76
CA LEU A 652 -6.05 -5.19 31.82
C LEU A 652 -7.38 -5.41 32.55
N ASP A 653 -7.37 -6.13 33.66
CA ASP A 653 -8.56 -6.36 34.49
C ASP A 653 -9.12 -5.03 35.02
N LYS A 654 -8.24 -4.09 35.37
CA LYS A 654 -8.65 -2.73 35.75
C LYS A 654 -9.23 -1.96 34.59
N LEU A 655 -8.69 -2.06 33.38
CA LEU A 655 -9.18 -1.30 32.22
C LEU A 655 -10.40 -1.94 31.54
N ALA A 656 -10.70 -3.21 31.83
CA ALA A 656 -11.80 -3.95 31.22
C ALA A 656 -13.16 -3.22 31.37
N GLY A 657 -13.94 -3.25 30.29
CA GLY A 657 -15.28 -2.65 30.22
C GLY A 657 -15.31 -1.12 30.33
N SER A 658 -14.19 -0.44 30.10
CA SER A 658 -14.09 1.02 30.20
C SER A 658 -13.44 1.65 28.98
N ILE A 659 -13.61 2.96 28.87
CA ILE A 659 -13.02 3.82 27.84
C ILE A 659 -11.67 4.31 28.33
N PHE A 660 -10.62 4.12 27.55
CA PHE A 660 -9.30 4.68 27.86
C PHE A 660 -9.28 6.18 27.57
N VAL A 661 -9.23 7.01 28.60
CA VAL A 661 -9.17 8.47 28.47
C VAL A 661 -7.79 8.96 28.89
N ALA A 662 -7.18 9.85 28.11
CA ALA A 662 -5.95 10.53 28.56
C ALA A 662 -5.78 11.90 27.90
N HIS A 663 -4.96 12.75 28.51
CA HIS A 663 -4.67 14.09 28.03
C HIS A 663 -3.51 14.07 27.02
N ASN A 664 -3.86 13.81 25.76
CA ASN A 664 -2.98 13.36 24.66
C ASN A 664 -2.89 11.83 24.52
N VAL A 665 -4.06 11.19 24.39
CA VAL A 665 -4.25 9.74 24.48
C VAL A 665 -3.30 8.86 23.66
N ASN A 666 -2.78 9.33 22.53
CA ASN A 666 -1.87 8.52 21.71
C ASN A 666 -0.51 8.29 22.38
N PHE A 667 -0.12 9.15 23.33
CA PHE A 667 1.10 8.98 24.10
C PHE A 667 0.96 7.82 25.09
N ASP A 668 0.03 7.93 26.06
CA ASP A 668 -0.18 6.96 27.12
C ASP A 668 -0.60 5.59 26.58
N TYR A 669 -1.59 5.59 25.67
CA TYR A 669 -2.07 4.38 25.02
C TYR A 669 -0.95 3.69 24.22
N GLY A 670 -0.10 4.48 23.56
CA GLY A 670 1.01 3.95 22.76
C GLY A 670 2.06 3.22 23.61
N PHE A 671 2.38 3.76 24.78
CA PHE A 671 3.28 3.11 25.74
C PHE A 671 2.67 1.85 26.34
N ILE A 672 1.43 1.91 26.83
CA ILE A 672 0.76 0.75 27.42
C ILE A 672 0.62 -0.36 26.39
N LYS A 673 0.21 -0.03 25.15
CA LYS A 673 0.15 -1.00 24.06
C LYS A 673 1.49 -1.70 23.84
N LYS A 674 2.58 -0.93 23.75
CA LYS A 674 3.93 -1.46 23.54
C LYS A 674 4.40 -2.33 24.70
N GLU A 675 4.16 -1.92 25.94
CA GLU A 675 4.54 -2.71 27.11
C GLU A 675 3.71 -4.01 27.21
N CYS A 676 2.41 -3.97 26.91
CA CYS A 676 1.57 -5.17 26.80
C CYS A 676 2.08 -6.12 25.71
N GLU A 677 2.42 -5.62 24.53
CA GLU A 677 2.99 -6.41 23.44
C GLU A 677 4.29 -7.12 23.87
N VAL A 678 5.18 -6.40 24.58
CA VAL A 678 6.41 -6.97 25.14
C VAL A 678 6.12 -8.03 26.21
N ALA A 679 5.06 -7.84 27.00
CA ALA A 679 4.60 -8.81 28.00
C ALA A 679 3.78 -9.97 27.42
N GLY A 680 3.57 -10.05 26.11
CA GLY A 680 2.80 -11.12 25.46
C GLY A 680 1.28 -10.95 25.55
N HIS A 681 0.79 -9.75 25.89
CA HIS A 681 -0.63 -9.43 25.96
C HIS A 681 -1.09 -8.59 24.76
N PHE A 682 -2.24 -8.94 24.19
CA PHE A 682 -2.91 -8.10 23.21
C PHE A 682 -3.62 -6.93 23.91
N PHE A 683 -3.38 -5.70 23.45
CA PHE A 683 -4.01 -4.50 23.99
C PHE A 683 -4.71 -3.68 22.90
N LYS A 684 -6.04 -3.75 22.89
CA LYS A 684 -6.92 -2.90 22.09
C LYS A 684 -8.15 -2.53 22.91
N MET A 685 -8.45 -1.24 23.02
CA MET A 685 -9.66 -0.75 23.68
C MET A 685 -10.11 0.60 23.10
N PRO A 686 -11.39 0.97 23.26
CA PRO A 686 -11.88 2.30 22.90
C PRO A 686 -11.10 3.39 23.63
N LYS A 687 -10.81 4.50 22.95
CA LYS A 687 -10.01 5.59 23.52
C LYS A 687 -10.53 6.99 23.21
N MET A 688 -10.32 7.92 24.14
CA MET A 688 -10.75 9.31 24.05
C MET A 688 -9.64 10.27 24.46
N CYS A 689 -9.49 11.38 23.72
CA CYS A 689 -8.45 12.38 23.97
C CYS A 689 -9.06 13.67 24.51
N THR A 690 -8.79 14.00 25.78
CA THR A 690 -9.36 15.23 26.38
C THR A 690 -8.83 16.51 25.73
N VAL A 691 -7.69 16.50 25.03
CA VAL A 691 -7.22 17.64 24.22
C VAL A 691 -8.16 17.89 23.02
N VAL A 692 -8.57 16.83 22.33
CA VAL A 692 -9.46 16.93 21.17
C VAL A 692 -10.84 17.38 21.63
N GLU A 693 -11.37 16.74 22.67
CA GLU A 693 -12.68 17.08 23.20
C GLU A 693 -12.71 18.49 23.83
N SER A 694 -11.66 18.90 24.55
CA SER A 694 -11.53 20.27 25.07
C SER A 694 -11.53 21.32 23.97
N ARG A 695 -10.90 21.06 22.81
CA ARG A 695 -10.93 21.99 21.66
C ARG A 695 -12.31 22.13 21.04
N ARG A 696 -13.13 21.07 21.10
CA ARG A 696 -14.51 21.09 20.61
C ARG A 696 -15.41 21.85 21.59
N ALA A 697 -15.32 21.51 22.87
CA ALA A 697 -16.10 22.08 23.96
C ALA A 697 -15.77 23.57 24.21
N PHE A 698 -14.49 23.92 24.27
CA PHE A 698 -14.01 25.23 24.73
C PHE A 698 -13.19 25.96 23.65
N LYS A 699 -13.86 26.46 22.61
CA LYS A 699 -13.20 27.10 21.47
C LYS A 699 -12.48 28.39 21.87
N GLY A 700 -11.30 28.64 21.27
CA GLY A 700 -10.59 29.92 21.36
C GLY A 700 -9.54 30.06 22.47
N LEU A 701 -9.27 29.01 23.25
CA LEU A 701 -8.20 29.04 24.26
C LEU A 701 -6.80 29.10 23.64
N LYS A 702 -5.87 29.83 24.29
CA LYS A 702 -4.48 30.01 23.83
C LYS A 702 -3.65 28.72 23.89
N SER A 703 -3.98 27.81 24.81
CA SER A 703 -3.29 26.54 25.00
C SER A 703 -4.26 25.50 25.55
N TYR A 704 -4.08 24.25 25.15
CA TYR A 704 -4.85 23.09 25.62
C TYR A 704 -3.94 22.04 26.26
N SER A 705 -2.85 22.48 26.91
CA SER A 705 -2.05 21.61 27.78
C SER A 705 -2.74 21.47 29.13
N LEU A 706 -2.54 20.33 29.81
CA LEU A 706 -3.23 20.04 31.05
C LEU A 706 -2.98 21.11 32.11
N GLY A 707 -1.73 21.56 32.27
CA GLY A 707 -1.40 22.64 33.21
C GLY A 707 -2.15 23.96 32.92
N ASN A 708 -2.22 24.37 31.65
CA ASN A 708 -2.92 25.61 31.29
C ASN A 708 -4.45 25.49 31.42
N LEU A 709 -5.02 24.34 31.07
CA LEU A 709 -6.45 24.09 31.25
C LEU A 709 -6.81 23.99 32.73
N SER A 710 -5.96 23.35 33.53
CA SER A 710 -6.14 23.25 34.98
C SER A 710 -6.11 24.62 35.64
N ALA A 711 -5.15 25.47 35.25
CA ALA A 711 -5.11 26.86 35.73
C ALA A 711 -6.32 27.68 35.25
N HIS A 712 -6.79 27.47 34.02
CA HIS A 712 -7.91 28.22 33.45
C HIS A 712 -9.25 27.87 34.14
N PHE A 713 -9.48 26.59 34.41
CA PHE A 713 -10.73 26.09 34.98
C PHE A 713 -10.66 25.87 36.51
N ASN A 714 -9.55 26.24 37.15
CA ASN A 714 -9.29 26.00 38.58
C ASN A 714 -9.40 24.51 38.97
N LEU A 715 -8.85 23.61 38.14
CA LEU A 715 -8.77 22.18 38.43
C LEU A 715 -7.65 21.89 39.43
N ASN A 716 -7.83 20.84 40.23
CA ASN A 716 -6.92 20.54 41.32
C ASN A 716 -5.67 19.75 40.84
N LEU A 717 -4.60 20.47 40.48
CA LEU A 717 -3.32 19.90 40.02
C LEU A 717 -2.18 20.22 41.00
N THR A 718 -2.18 19.57 42.17
CA THR A 718 -1.25 19.84 43.29
C THR A 718 0.12 19.18 43.16
N SER A 719 0.29 18.21 42.26
CA SER A 719 1.54 17.48 42.04
C SER A 719 1.70 17.13 40.56
N HIS A 720 1.83 18.16 39.73
CA HIS A 720 2.03 17.97 38.28
C HIS A 720 3.24 17.07 38.01
N HIS A 721 3.11 16.13 37.07
CA HIS A 721 4.07 15.05 36.79
C HIS A 721 4.12 13.92 37.82
N ARG A 722 2.96 13.65 38.43
CA ARG A 722 2.67 12.38 39.12
C ARG A 722 1.44 11.79 38.48
N ALA A 723 1.53 10.52 38.09
CA ALA A 723 0.54 9.93 37.19
C ALA A 723 -0.89 9.99 37.75
N LEU A 724 -1.09 9.69 39.03
CA LEU A 724 -2.44 9.75 39.62
C LEU A 724 -2.97 11.19 39.75
N ALA A 725 -2.10 12.17 40.00
CA ALA A 725 -2.51 13.58 40.11
C ALA A 725 -2.94 14.13 38.75
N ASP A 726 -2.17 13.86 37.70
CA ASP A 726 -2.48 14.27 36.33
C ASP A 726 -3.73 13.55 35.79
N ALA A 727 -3.90 12.26 36.09
CA ALA A 727 -5.13 11.52 35.79
C ALA A 727 -6.37 12.09 36.52
N THR A 728 -6.22 12.51 37.78
CA THR A 728 -7.30 13.13 38.56
C THR A 728 -7.72 14.47 37.97
N ALA A 729 -6.76 15.36 37.66
CA ALA A 729 -7.05 16.63 37.00
C ALA A 729 -7.67 16.43 35.61
N THR A 730 -7.20 15.41 34.88
CA THR A 730 -7.79 15.02 33.58
C THR A 730 -9.23 14.51 33.74
N ALA A 731 -9.55 13.81 34.83
CA ALA A 731 -10.90 13.35 35.14
C ALA A 731 -11.83 14.53 35.44
N GLU A 732 -11.39 15.51 36.24
CA GLU A 732 -12.16 16.75 36.46
C GLU A 732 -12.41 17.50 35.14
N LEU A 733 -11.39 17.58 34.28
CA LEU A 733 -11.52 18.17 32.95
C LEU A 733 -12.53 17.42 32.07
N LEU A 734 -12.51 16.07 32.09
CA LEU A 734 -13.49 15.24 31.36
C LEU A 734 -14.92 15.56 31.80
N LEU A 735 -15.16 15.70 33.10
CA LEU A 735 -16.48 16.05 33.63
C LEU A 735 -16.94 17.43 33.14
N LEU A 736 -16.05 18.41 33.10
CA LEU A 736 -16.36 19.74 32.55
C LEU A 736 -16.73 19.69 31.07
N ILE A 737 -15.98 18.91 30.28
CA ILE A 737 -16.26 18.71 28.85
C ILE A 737 -17.67 18.13 28.67
N GLN A 738 -17.97 17.03 29.37
CA GLN A 738 -19.27 16.34 29.26
C GLN A 738 -20.45 17.25 29.62
N ASN A 739 -20.31 18.03 30.70
CA ASN A 739 -21.33 19.00 31.10
C ASN A 739 -21.53 20.13 30.08
N SER A 740 -20.48 20.54 29.38
CA SER A 740 -20.57 21.58 28.34
C SER A 740 -21.35 21.09 27.11
N GLU A 741 -21.21 19.82 26.75
CA GLU A 741 -21.90 19.23 25.60
C GLU A 741 -23.41 19.07 25.86
N THR A 742 -23.80 18.78 27.11
CA THR A 742 -25.20 18.68 27.53
C THR A 742 -25.94 20.02 27.48
N LEU A 743 -25.22 21.15 27.51
CA LEU A 743 -25.80 22.50 27.40
C LEU A 743 -25.96 22.99 25.95
N THR A 744 -25.36 22.27 24.99
CA THR A 744 -25.38 22.61 23.56
C THR A 744 -26.26 21.71 22.70
N GLN A 745 -26.79 20.62 23.27
CA GLN A 745 -27.89 19.81 22.70
C GLN A 745 -29.22 20.30 23.27
#